data_AF-J3D1P6-F1
#
_entry.id   AF-J3D1P6-F1
#
_cell.length_a   1.000
_cell.length_b   1.000
_cell.length_c   1.000
_cell.angle_alpha   90.00
_cell.angle_beta   90.00
_cell.angle_gamma   90.00
#
_symmetry.space_group_name_H-M   'P 1'
#
loop_
_entity.id
_entity.type
_entity.pdbx_description
1 polymer ?
#
loop_
_entity_poly.entity_id
_entity_poly.type
_entity_poly.pdbx_seq_one_letter_code
_entity_poly.pdbx_strand_id
1 'polypeptide(L)'
;MIRTRYFAAAAAVLAAALLAAIYWPGLHGNFFFDDGPSITLADGVRLETLSSESLRQALASGGAGPSGRPVAQLSFALNHYFSGFNPFAFKATNLAIHFACGLLVLALSRRLLGTARPLAQQRNLLIASGAVTALWLLHPIQLLPVLHAVQRMTSLSAFFLLAALLLHIRGRESAGRVAAAWLLLAWTVFWPLSCLSKESGLLFPVFVLAWELLVRRNSVGHLDRFARGLMALTALLLAAGLAYALSARAQWLWAGYQLRPFSLTERLLTESRVLWFYLDLIVAPNLKAFGLYHDDFVVSTGLLTPWTTLPALLGLAGLALLAWWTRRRAPLVALGILWFLIGHALESTVLPLELVHEHRNYLPVLGILMVAGWALTLALERQGTHRRIGVMLAAAALGYSLLVTALRSHQFGEEVRRTQVEARNHPSSARAQHEAGVSLAGLPEAALRDSPTYALARTHYETAGKLDPNLKMSWLGLIHLSCQAGMPAKQADVDELARRLRQTPFAPGDTGVLYNLKEMSIAGSICLTRVETDAVFAAALANPGVSPGIQAMLHSWHADYLWLRERDLAAARRALSQSLALNPSNPSNRLKWAQLLMLSGEMAQARQLLESLRTGYFPAEERKTLDELLAALNMTAR
;
A
#
# COMPACT_ATOMS: atom_id res chain seq x y z
N MET A 1 -24.73 36.05 -9.60
CA MET A 1 -23.69 35.11 -10.10
C MET A 1 -22.28 35.46 -9.62
N ILE A 2 -21.82 36.71 -9.72
CA ILE A 2 -20.46 37.11 -9.33
C ILE A 2 -20.18 36.92 -7.82
N ARG A 3 -21.04 37.44 -6.93
CA ARG A 3 -20.91 37.27 -5.46
C ARG A 3 -20.87 35.80 -5.03
N THR A 4 -21.70 34.94 -5.63
CA THR A 4 -21.77 33.50 -5.34
C THR A 4 -20.48 32.76 -5.70
N ARG A 5 -19.79 33.18 -6.77
CA ARG A 5 -18.49 32.63 -7.17
C ARG A 5 -17.39 32.98 -6.15
N TYR A 6 -17.39 34.22 -5.66
CA TYR A 6 -16.43 34.64 -4.62
C TYR A 6 -16.63 33.90 -3.30
N PHE A 7 -17.87 33.69 -2.85
CA PHE A 7 -18.13 32.89 -1.63
C PHE A 7 -17.72 31.43 -1.79
N ALA A 8 -17.95 30.82 -2.95
CA ALA A 8 -17.52 29.45 -3.20
C ALA A 8 -15.98 29.32 -3.23
N ALA A 9 -15.29 30.27 -3.86
CA ALA A 9 -13.83 30.33 -3.86
C ALA A 9 -13.27 30.52 -2.45
N ALA A 10 -13.83 31.47 -1.67
CA ALA A 10 -13.42 31.70 -0.29
C ALA A 10 -13.64 30.46 0.60
N ALA A 11 -14.78 29.78 0.47
CA ALA A 11 -15.05 28.55 1.20
C ALA A 11 -14.09 27.42 0.83
N ALA A 12 -13.73 27.29 -0.46
CA ALA A 12 -12.74 26.32 -0.91
C ALA A 12 -11.35 26.63 -0.35
N VAL A 13 -10.94 27.90 -0.33
CA VAL A 13 -9.66 28.34 0.25
C VAL A 13 -9.63 28.06 1.76
N LEU A 14 -10.70 28.38 2.50
CA LEU A 14 -10.79 28.10 3.92
C LEU A 14 -10.76 26.60 4.22
N ALA A 15 -11.45 25.79 3.40
CA ALA A 15 -11.41 24.33 3.53
C ALA A 15 -10.01 23.77 3.25
N ALA A 16 -9.32 24.28 2.22
CA ALA A 16 -7.94 23.92 1.92
C ALA A 16 -6.99 24.31 3.06
N ALA A 17 -7.13 25.51 3.61
CA ALA A 17 -6.32 26.00 4.72
C ALA A 17 -6.55 25.18 6.00
N LEU A 18 -7.81 24.86 6.33
CA LEU A 18 -8.14 23.99 7.46
C LEU A 18 -7.55 22.60 7.27
N LEU A 19 -7.75 22.00 6.08
CA LEU A 19 -7.21 20.69 5.76
C LEU A 19 -5.69 20.68 5.87
N ALA A 20 -5.00 21.70 5.33
CA ALA A 20 -3.57 21.86 5.46
C ALA A 20 -3.12 21.97 6.92
N ALA A 21 -3.81 22.77 7.75
CA ALA A 21 -3.50 22.92 9.16
C ALA A 21 -3.63 21.59 9.94
N ILE A 22 -4.66 20.80 9.65
CA ILE A 22 -4.89 19.50 10.30
C ILE A 22 -3.82 18.48 9.92
N TYR A 23 -3.42 18.45 8.64
CA TYR A 23 -2.41 17.51 8.16
C TYR A 23 -0.96 17.98 8.36
N TRP A 24 -0.75 19.26 8.73
CA TRP A 24 0.57 19.89 8.80
C TRP A 24 1.61 19.12 9.62
N PRO A 25 1.30 18.61 10.84
CA PRO A 25 2.26 17.84 11.61
C PRO A 25 2.72 16.58 10.87
N GLY A 26 1.78 15.83 10.29
CA GLY A 26 2.04 14.58 9.59
C GLY A 26 2.85 14.72 8.31
N LEU A 27 2.84 15.90 7.67
CA LEU A 27 3.67 16.16 6.48
C LEU A 27 5.16 16.11 6.80
N HIS A 28 5.56 16.36 8.06
CA HIS A 28 6.97 16.38 8.47
C HIS A 28 7.55 15.00 8.79
N GLY A 29 6.71 13.95 8.87
CA GLY A 29 7.21 12.60 9.10
C GLY A 29 8.01 12.06 7.90
N ASN A 30 8.87 11.07 8.14
CA ASN A 30 9.66 10.39 7.11
C ASN A 30 8.81 9.49 6.18
N PHE A 31 9.43 8.98 5.12
CA PHE A 31 8.93 7.82 4.38
C PHE A 31 8.93 6.59 5.30
N PHE A 32 7.95 5.70 5.13
CA PHE A 32 7.87 4.47 5.93
C PHE A 32 7.26 3.33 5.13
N PHE A 33 7.50 2.10 5.59
CA PHE A 33 6.90 0.88 5.04
C PHE A 33 7.12 0.77 3.52
N ASP A 34 6.04 0.65 2.73
CA ASP A 34 6.09 0.42 1.28
C ASP A 34 6.62 1.64 0.49
N ASP A 35 6.79 2.81 1.12
CA ASP A 35 7.47 3.97 0.51
C ASP A 35 8.91 3.63 0.11
N GLY A 36 9.61 2.84 0.93
CA GLY A 36 10.99 2.42 0.69
C GLY A 36 11.17 1.73 -0.67
N PRO A 37 10.63 0.51 -0.83
CA PRO A 37 10.77 -0.26 -2.07
C PRO A 37 10.05 0.36 -3.27
N SER A 38 8.97 1.13 -3.06
CA SER A 38 8.16 1.65 -4.17
C SER A 38 8.58 3.04 -4.66
N ILE A 39 9.36 3.79 -3.86
CA ILE A 39 9.73 5.17 -4.16
C ILE A 39 11.25 5.36 -4.04
N THR A 40 11.82 5.23 -2.84
CA THR A 40 13.20 5.67 -2.59
C THR A 40 14.26 4.71 -3.12
N LEU A 41 13.93 3.41 -3.17
CA LEU A 41 14.77 2.33 -3.69
C LEU A 41 14.41 1.92 -5.13
N ALA A 42 13.36 2.51 -5.70
CA ALA A 42 12.96 2.24 -7.07
C ALA A 42 13.74 3.14 -8.02
N ASP A 43 14.75 2.58 -8.71
CA ASP A 43 15.64 3.37 -9.59
C ASP A 43 14.89 4.18 -10.65
N GLY A 44 13.81 3.63 -11.22
CA GLY A 44 13.03 4.35 -12.24
C GLY A 44 12.23 5.56 -11.70
N VAL A 45 12.11 5.72 -10.37
CA VAL A 45 11.53 6.93 -9.77
C VAL A 45 12.56 8.06 -9.68
N ARG A 46 13.86 7.76 -9.72
CA ARG A 46 14.96 8.75 -9.71
C ARG A 46 15.05 9.45 -11.06
N LEU A 47 14.18 10.44 -11.27
CA LEU A 47 14.12 11.22 -12.50
C LEU A 47 15.00 12.48 -12.38
N GLU A 48 16.10 12.51 -13.15
CA GLU A 48 17.03 13.66 -13.21
C GLU A 48 16.80 14.55 -14.44
N THR A 49 16.25 13.98 -15.52
CA THR A 49 15.94 14.72 -16.77
C THR A 49 14.55 14.36 -17.28
N LEU A 50 13.92 15.27 -18.03
CA LEU A 50 12.63 15.06 -18.67
C LEU A 50 12.75 14.47 -20.09
N SER A 51 13.75 13.62 -20.31
CA SER A 51 13.93 12.96 -21.61
C SER A 51 12.84 11.91 -21.86
N SER A 52 12.56 11.60 -23.13
CA SER A 52 11.59 10.56 -23.49
C SER A 52 11.95 9.19 -22.91
N GLU A 53 13.24 8.88 -22.81
CA GLU A 53 13.74 7.63 -22.25
C GLU A 53 13.51 7.57 -20.74
N SER A 54 13.88 8.63 -20.03
CA SER A 54 13.70 8.70 -18.56
C SER A 54 12.21 8.62 -18.18
N LEU A 55 11.33 9.23 -18.96
CA LEU A 55 9.87 9.11 -18.74
C LEU A 55 9.33 7.71 -19.02
N ARG A 56 9.85 7.01 -20.05
CA ARG A 56 9.49 5.61 -20.32
C ARG A 56 9.97 4.69 -19.21
N GLN A 57 11.18 4.91 -18.72
CA GLN A 57 11.74 4.14 -17.60
C GLN A 57 10.90 4.35 -16.32
N ALA A 58 10.49 5.59 -16.03
CA ALA A 58 9.60 5.89 -14.92
C ALA A 58 8.25 5.16 -15.04
N LEU A 59 7.63 5.17 -16.23
CA LEU A 59 6.38 4.45 -16.48
C LEU A 59 6.53 2.93 -16.31
N ALA A 60 7.69 2.36 -16.63
CA ALA A 60 7.96 0.93 -16.53
C ALA A 60 8.52 0.49 -15.16
N SER A 61 8.72 1.42 -14.22
CA SER A 61 9.49 1.18 -12.99
C SER A 61 8.73 0.45 -11.87
N GLY A 62 7.41 0.33 -11.96
CA GLY A 62 6.62 -0.12 -10.82
C GLY A 62 6.62 -1.63 -10.64
N GLY A 63 6.97 -2.08 -9.43
CA GLY A 63 6.87 -3.48 -8.98
C GLY A 63 5.74 -3.77 -7.98
N ALA A 64 5.03 -2.75 -7.49
CA ALA A 64 4.06 -2.86 -6.38
C ALA A 64 2.71 -3.54 -6.75
N GLY A 65 2.58 -4.07 -7.96
CA GLY A 65 1.37 -4.74 -8.46
C GLY A 65 1.55 -5.24 -9.89
N PRO A 66 0.67 -6.15 -10.36
CA PRO A 66 0.80 -6.77 -11.68
C PRO A 66 0.67 -5.77 -12.83
N SER A 67 0.06 -4.60 -12.60
CA SER A 67 -0.07 -3.54 -13.60
C SER A 67 1.16 -2.63 -13.70
N GLY A 68 2.09 -2.69 -12.73
CA GLY A 68 3.18 -1.72 -12.57
C GLY A 68 2.74 -0.29 -12.22
N ARG A 69 1.43 0.02 -12.20
CA ARG A 69 0.85 1.32 -11.81
C ARG A 69 1.57 2.54 -12.44
N PRO A 70 1.71 2.57 -13.79
CA PRO A 70 2.57 3.53 -14.48
C PRO A 70 2.23 5.00 -14.20
N VAL A 71 0.94 5.35 -14.06
CA VAL A 71 0.54 6.74 -13.78
C VAL A 71 1.01 7.19 -12.41
N ALA A 72 0.94 6.30 -11.41
CA ALA A 72 1.44 6.62 -10.09
C ALA A 72 2.97 6.72 -10.07
N GLN A 73 3.66 5.79 -10.73
CA GLN A 73 5.12 5.81 -10.83
C GLN A 73 5.64 7.09 -11.51
N LEU A 74 5.02 7.47 -12.63
CA LEU A 74 5.32 8.74 -13.28
C LEU A 74 5.08 9.92 -12.34
N SER A 75 4.01 9.90 -11.54
CA SER A 75 3.75 10.98 -10.58
C SER A 75 4.81 11.07 -9.47
N PHE A 76 5.37 9.94 -9.02
CA PHE A 76 6.48 9.94 -8.06
C PHE A 76 7.76 10.45 -8.70
N ALA A 77 8.05 10.00 -9.92
CA ALA A 77 9.22 10.42 -10.69
C ALA A 77 9.21 11.93 -10.97
N LEU A 78 8.07 12.48 -11.38
CA LEU A 78 7.90 13.92 -11.54
C LEU A 78 8.06 14.68 -10.22
N ASN A 79 7.56 14.12 -9.10
CA ASN A 79 7.75 14.75 -7.80
C ASN A 79 9.24 14.74 -7.39
N HIS A 80 9.95 13.63 -7.63
CA HIS A 80 11.39 13.55 -7.42
C HIS A 80 12.14 14.60 -8.24
N TYR A 81 11.79 14.77 -9.52
CA TYR A 81 12.42 15.77 -10.38
C TYR A 81 12.35 17.19 -9.81
N PHE A 82 11.22 17.58 -9.18
CA PHE A 82 11.05 18.92 -8.63
C PHE A 82 11.56 19.11 -7.19
N SER A 83 11.64 18.05 -6.38
CA SER A 83 11.93 18.19 -4.93
C SER A 83 12.96 17.21 -4.38
N GLY A 84 13.54 16.34 -5.21
CA GLY A 84 14.24 15.13 -4.76
C GLY A 84 13.33 14.24 -3.92
N PHE A 85 13.91 13.31 -3.16
CA PHE A 85 13.18 12.48 -2.18
C PHE A 85 12.89 13.23 -0.88
N ASN A 86 12.24 14.39 -0.97
CA ASN A 86 11.77 15.12 0.20
C ASN A 86 10.40 14.56 0.66
N PRO A 87 10.28 13.94 1.86
CA PRO A 87 9.02 13.34 2.33
C PRO A 87 7.87 14.35 2.43
N PHE A 88 8.16 15.57 2.88
CA PHE A 88 7.17 16.64 3.00
C PHE A 88 6.56 16.98 1.64
N ALA A 89 7.39 17.16 0.61
CA ALA A 89 6.91 17.47 -0.73
C ALA A 89 6.03 16.35 -1.30
N PHE A 90 6.39 15.08 -1.06
CA PHE A 90 5.60 13.94 -1.52
C PHE A 90 4.23 13.86 -0.84
N LYS A 91 4.17 14.07 0.48
CA LYS A 91 2.93 14.07 1.25
C LYS A 91 2.07 15.31 0.97
N ALA A 92 2.69 16.47 0.73
CA ALA A 92 1.99 17.68 0.32
C ALA A 92 1.29 17.51 -1.04
N THR A 93 1.95 16.86 -2.01
CA THR A 93 1.32 16.47 -3.28
C THR A 93 0.11 15.54 -3.05
N ASN A 94 0.23 14.55 -2.15
CA ASN A 94 -0.89 13.68 -1.81
C ASN A 94 -2.05 14.45 -1.18
N LEU A 95 -1.75 15.40 -0.29
CA LEU A 95 -2.75 16.27 0.34
C LEU A 95 -3.48 17.13 -0.70
N ALA A 96 -2.78 17.66 -1.69
CA ALA A 96 -3.37 18.41 -2.80
C ALA A 96 -4.30 17.52 -3.65
N ILE A 97 -3.88 16.29 -3.96
CA ILE A 97 -4.72 15.30 -4.65
C ILE A 97 -5.95 14.95 -3.80
N HIS A 98 -5.80 14.77 -2.49
CA HIS A 98 -6.89 14.49 -1.56
C HIS A 98 -7.92 15.63 -1.53
N PHE A 99 -7.46 16.88 -1.48
CA PHE A 99 -8.33 18.05 -1.60
C PHE A 99 -9.07 18.09 -2.94
N ALA A 100 -8.36 17.81 -4.05
CA ALA A 100 -8.97 17.73 -5.38
C ALA A 100 -10.05 16.62 -5.45
N CYS A 101 -9.82 15.45 -4.84
CA CYS A 101 -10.84 14.43 -4.65
C CYS A 101 -12.03 14.96 -3.86
N GLY A 102 -11.81 15.72 -2.78
CA GLY A 102 -12.87 16.38 -2.01
C GLY A 102 -13.77 17.29 -2.85
N LEU A 103 -13.21 18.01 -3.81
CA LEU A 103 -14.00 18.84 -4.75
C LEU A 103 -14.88 17.97 -5.66
N LEU A 104 -14.37 16.84 -6.14
CA LEU A 104 -15.15 15.87 -6.92
C LEU A 104 -16.23 15.19 -6.06
N VAL A 105 -15.91 14.84 -4.81
CA VAL A 105 -16.86 14.31 -3.83
C VAL A 105 -17.99 15.30 -3.57
N LEU A 106 -17.69 16.60 -3.43
CA LEU A 106 -18.72 17.64 -3.30
C LEU A 106 -19.62 17.69 -4.53
N ALA A 107 -19.04 17.71 -5.73
CA ALA A 107 -19.80 17.72 -6.97
C ALA A 107 -20.70 16.49 -7.11
N LEU A 108 -20.19 15.31 -6.75
CA LEU A 108 -20.92 14.05 -6.83
C LEU A 108 -22.04 13.99 -5.79
N SER A 109 -21.73 14.33 -4.53
CA SER A 109 -22.71 14.36 -3.43
C SER A 109 -23.87 15.30 -3.73
N ARG A 110 -23.59 16.47 -4.32
CA ARG A 110 -24.64 17.40 -4.75
C ARG A 110 -25.57 16.81 -5.81
N ARG A 111 -25.03 16.07 -6.78
CA ARG A 111 -25.83 15.42 -7.85
C ARG A 111 -26.66 14.28 -7.31
N LEU A 112 -26.06 13.43 -6.47
CA LEU A 112 -26.72 12.25 -5.91
C LEU A 112 -27.78 12.63 -4.86
N LEU A 113 -27.49 13.55 -3.94
CA LEU A 113 -28.48 14.00 -2.96
C LEU A 113 -29.57 14.88 -3.58
N GLY A 114 -29.27 15.56 -4.69
CA GLY A 114 -30.19 16.47 -5.37
C GLY A 114 -31.16 15.80 -6.34
N THR A 115 -31.02 14.49 -6.59
CA THR A 115 -31.87 13.78 -7.55
C THR A 115 -33.33 13.85 -7.08
N ALA A 116 -34.21 14.43 -7.91
CA ALA A 116 -35.65 14.62 -7.64
C ALA A 116 -36.04 15.59 -6.49
N ARG A 117 -35.19 16.55 -6.09
CA ARG A 117 -35.54 17.57 -5.07
C ARG A 117 -35.92 18.94 -5.66
N PRO A 118 -36.95 19.63 -5.14
CA PRO A 118 -37.33 20.99 -5.56
C PRO A 118 -36.25 22.05 -5.35
N LEU A 119 -36.28 23.12 -6.16
CA LEU A 119 -35.35 24.27 -6.04
C LEU A 119 -35.35 24.94 -4.67
N ALA A 120 -36.49 24.94 -3.96
CA ALA A 120 -36.60 25.51 -2.60
C ALA A 120 -35.67 24.83 -1.57
N GLN A 121 -35.16 23.63 -1.88
CA GLN A 121 -34.34 22.83 -0.97
C GLN A 121 -32.83 22.93 -1.26
N GLN A 122 -32.41 23.78 -2.21
CA GLN A 122 -31.01 23.92 -2.63
C GLN A 122 -30.07 24.27 -1.48
N ARG A 123 -30.51 25.08 -0.49
CA ARG A 123 -29.68 25.38 0.70
C ARG A 123 -29.42 24.13 1.55
N ASN A 124 -30.44 23.30 1.78
CA ASN A 124 -30.29 22.08 2.57
C ASN A 124 -29.40 21.07 1.85
N LEU A 125 -29.51 21.00 0.52
CA LEU A 125 -28.63 20.20 -0.33
C LEU A 125 -27.17 20.64 -0.22
N LEU A 126 -26.89 21.95 -0.22
CA LEU A 126 -25.56 22.50 -0.02
C LEU A 126 -24.97 22.13 1.34
N ILE A 127 -25.77 22.26 2.41
CA ILE A 127 -25.34 21.90 3.76
C ILE A 127 -25.03 20.40 3.85
N ALA A 128 -25.92 19.55 3.35
CA ALA A 128 -25.74 18.11 3.44
C ALA A 128 -24.56 17.62 2.59
N SER A 129 -24.44 18.08 1.34
CA SER A 129 -23.30 17.73 0.49
C SER A 129 -21.98 18.29 1.03
N GLY A 130 -21.98 19.50 1.58
CA GLY A 130 -20.82 20.08 2.26
C GLY A 130 -20.42 19.27 3.50
N ALA A 131 -21.39 18.81 4.30
CA ALA A 131 -21.14 17.95 5.45
C ALA A 131 -20.55 16.59 5.03
N VAL A 132 -21.09 15.95 3.98
CA VAL A 132 -20.54 14.71 3.42
C VAL A 132 -19.09 14.91 2.98
N THR A 133 -18.79 15.99 2.25
CA THR A 133 -17.43 16.29 1.80
C THR A 133 -16.50 16.59 2.96
N ALA A 134 -16.92 17.41 3.92
CA ALA A 134 -16.09 17.77 5.07
C ALA A 134 -15.80 16.55 5.94
N LEU A 135 -16.81 15.71 6.20
CA LEU A 135 -16.63 14.42 6.86
C LEU A 135 -15.69 13.54 6.06
N TRP A 136 -15.88 13.41 4.74
CA TRP A 136 -15.01 12.57 3.91
C TRP A 136 -13.56 13.05 3.92
N LEU A 137 -13.28 14.35 3.80
CA LEU A 137 -11.93 14.91 3.82
C LEU A 137 -11.24 14.78 5.19
N LEU A 138 -12.01 14.90 6.26
CA LEU A 138 -11.50 14.93 7.64
C LEU A 138 -11.72 13.61 8.37
N HIS A 139 -12.17 12.57 7.68
CA HIS A 139 -12.42 11.27 8.30
C HIS A 139 -11.07 10.60 8.63
N PRO A 140 -10.88 10.08 9.86
CA PRO A 140 -9.60 9.48 10.27
C PRO A 140 -9.10 8.38 9.34
N ILE A 141 -9.98 7.56 8.80
CA ILE A 141 -9.64 6.46 7.86
C ILE A 141 -8.94 6.93 6.56
N GLN A 142 -9.01 8.22 6.22
CA GLN A 142 -8.37 8.78 5.02
C GLN A 142 -6.91 9.16 5.20
N LEU A 143 -6.36 9.01 6.39
CA LEU A 143 -5.04 9.51 6.69
C LEU A 143 -3.94 8.81 5.89
N LEU A 144 -3.99 7.48 5.74
CA LEU A 144 -2.94 6.73 5.05
C LEU A 144 -2.80 7.13 3.57
N PRO A 145 -3.87 7.27 2.76
CA PRO A 145 -3.78 7.82 1.40
C PRO A 145 -3.12 9.20 1.26
N VAL A 146 -2.99 9.95 2.35
CA VAL A 146 -2.32 11.25 2.40
C VAL A 146 -0.88 11.10 2.90
N LEU A 147 -0.68 10.49 4.07
CA LEU A 147 0.59 10.49 4.79
C LEU A 147 1.51 9.29 4.49
N HIS A 148 0.98 8.19 3.95
CA HIS A 148 1.77 7.08 3.40
C HIS A 148 2.00 7.38 1.91
N ALA A 149 3.20 7.84 1.55
CA ALA A 149 3.44 8.54 0.29
C ALA A 149 3.05 7.70 -0.94
N VAL A 150 3.37 6.41 -0.92
CA VAL A 150 3.08 5.41 -1.96
C VAL A 150 1.57 5.24 -2.19
N GLN A 151 0.73 5.52 -1.19
CA GLN A 151 -0.73 5.45 -1.32
C GLN A 151 -1.31 6.61 -2.15
N ARG A 152 -0.47 7.48 -2.71
CA ARG A 152 -0.83 8.33 -3.87
C ARG A 152 -1.47 7.52 -4.99
N MET A 153 -1.07 6.27 -5.19
CA MET A 153 -1.70 5.34 -6.14
C MET A 153 -3.22 5.24 -5.90
N THR A 154 -3.62 5.08 -4.64
CA THR A 154 -5.02 5.01 -4.20
C THR A 154 -5.73 6.35 -4.44
N SER A 155 -5.09 7.47 -4.04
CA SER A 155 -5.65 8.81 -4.18
C SER A 155 -5.85 9.23 -5.65
N LEU A 156 -4.88 8.95 -6.53
CA LEU A 156 -4.98 9.21 -7.98
C LEU A 156 -6.02 8.32 -8.65
N SER A 157 -6.03 7.02 -8.32
CA SER A 157 -7.03 6.10 -8.87
C SER A 157 -8.45 6.57 -8.53
N ALA A 158 -8.69 6.99 -7.29
CA ALA A 158 -9.97 7.55 -6.87
C ALA A 158 -10.27 8.91 -7.51
N PHE A 159 -9.28 9.80 -7.66
CA PHE A 159 -9.47 11.08 -8.36
C PHE A 159 -10.01 10.85 -9.78
N PHE A 160 -9.31 10.02 -10.55
CA PHE A 160 -9.68 9.73 -11.93
C PHE A 160 -11.01 8.96 -12.02
N LEU A 161 -11.29 8.04 -11.08
CA LEU A 161 -12.57 7.31 -11.04
C LEU A 161 -13.75 8.24 -10.72
N LEU A 162 -13.61 9.12 -9.73
CA LEU A 162 -14.65 10.10 -9.37
C LEU A 162 -14.90 11.09 -10.52
N ALA A 163 -13.84 11.54 -11.19
CA ALA A 163 -13.95 12.39 -12.37
C ALA A 163 -14.66 11.65 -13.52
N ALA A 164 -14.26 10.41 -13.83
CA ALA A 164 -14.93 9.58 -14.83
C ALA A 164 -16.42 9.41 -14.52
N LEU A 165 -16.77 9.19 -13.25
CA LEU A 165 -18.16 8.99 -12.83
C LEU A 165 -18.97 10.28 -12.98
N LEU A 166 -18.42 11.43 -12.59
CA LEU A 166 -19.06 12.73 -12.79
C LEU A 166 -19.28 13.05 -14.27
N LEU A 167 -18.29 12.77 -15.11
CA LEU A 167 -18.37 12.95 -16.55
C LEU A 167 -19.40 11.99 -17.17
N HIS A 168 -19.44 10.73 -16.70
CA HIS A 168 -20.46 9.78 -17.10
C HIS A 168 -21.87 10.31 -16.80
N ILE A 169 -22.12 10.67 -15.53
CA ILE A 169 -23.41 11.22 -15.09
C ILE A 169 -23.78 12.45 -15.92
N ARG A 170 -22.82 13.37 -16.13
CA ARG A 170 -23.04 14.57 -16.95
C ARG A 170 -23.38 14.23 -18.39
N GLY A 171 -22.73 13.23 -18.98
CA GLY A 171 -23.03 12.72 -20.30
C GLY A 171 -24.44 12.17 -20.39
N ARG A 172 -24.89 11.41 -19.37
CA ARG A 172 -26.24 10.83 -19.31
C ARG A 172 -27.36 11.83 -19.05
N GLU A 173 -27.04 12.98 -18.48
CA GLU A 173 -27.96 14.12 -18.32
C GLU A 173 -27.94 15.08 -19.52
N SER A 174 -27.01 14.91 -20.46
CA SER A 174 -26.88 15.75 -21.66
C SER A 174 -27.52 15.08 -22.88
N ALA A 175 -27.63 15.83 -23.98
CA ALA A 175 -28.09 15.32 -25.27
C ALA A 175 -27.07 15.59 -26.39
N GLY A 176 -27.20 14.83 -27.48
CA GLY A 176 -26.42 15.04 -28.71
C GLY A 176 -24.90 14.87 -28.54
N ARG A 177 -24.13 15.66 -29.29
CA ARG A 177 -22.65 15.56 -29.35
C ARG A 177 -21.97 15.84 -28.00
N VAL A 178 -22.55 16.71 -27.17
CA VAL A 178 -22.03 17.04 -25.84
C VAL A 178 -22.10 15.82 -24.91
N ALA A 179 -23.20 15.06 -24.98
CA ALA A 179 -23.33 13.80 -24.23
C ALA A 179 -22.24 12.80 -24.63
N ALA A 180 -22.02 12.64 -25.94
CA ALA A 180 -21.00 11.75 -26.47
C ALA A 180 -19.59 12.18 -26.03
N ALA A 181 -19.26 13.48 -26.07
CA ALA A 181 -17.97 14.00 -25.64
C ALA A 181 -17.67 13.68 -24.16
N TRP A 182 -18.65 13.89 -23.26
CA TRP A 182 -18.48 13.56 -21.84
C TRP A 182 -18.32 12.06 -21.58
N LEU A 183 -19.10 11.23 -22.28
CA LEU A 183 -18.99 9.78 -22.17
C LEU A 183 -17.64 9.30 -22.72
N LEU A 184 -17.19 9.81 -23.87
CA LEU A 184 -15.88 9.48 -24.41
C LEU A 184 -14.78 9.84 -23.40
N LEU A 185 -14.77 11.08 -22.90
CA LEU A 185 -13.78 11.53 -21.93
C LEU A 185 -13.78 10.65 -20.65
N ALA A 186 -14.95 10.27 -20.15
CA ALA A 186 -15.08 9.39 -18.99
C ALA A 186 -14.46 8.00 -19.24
N TRP A 187 -14.85 7.35 -20.34
CA TRP A 187 -14.52 5.95 -20.60
C TRP A 187 -13.17 5.74 -21.28
N THR A 188 -12.65 6.71 -22.04
CA THR A 188 -11.39 6.55 -22.81
C THR A 188 -10.20 7.29 -22.23
N VAL A 189 -10.40 8.25 -21.32
CA VAL A 189 -9.31 9.01 -20.70
C VAL A 189 -9.26 8.77 -19.20
N PHE A 190 -10.30 9.20 -18.47
CA PHE A 190 -10.26 9.17 -17.00
C PHE A 190 -10.32 7.75 -16.43
N TRP A 191 -11.17 6.86 -16.96
CA TRP A 191 -11.22 5.49 -16.46
C TRP A 191 -9.89 4.73 -16.68
N PRO A 192 -9.25 4.75 -17.87
CA PRO A 192 -7.93 4.16 -18.04
C PRO A 192 -6.87 4.74 -17.09
N LEU A 193 -6.82 6.07 -16.89
CA LEU A 193 -5.90 6.69 -15.94
C LEU A 193 -6.13 6.21 -14.49
N SER A 194 -7.38 5.94 -14.12
CA SER A 194 -7.71 5.33 -12.82
C SER A 194 -7.13 3.93 -12.68
N CYS A 195 -7.31 3.07 -13.69
CA CYS A 195 -6.77 1.71 -13.74
C CYS A 195 -5.24 1.68 -13.72
N LEU A 196 -4.62 2.60 -14.47
CA LEU A 196 -3.17 2.74 -14.57
C LEU A 196 -2.53 3.39 -13.33
N SER A 197 -3.34 3.96 -12.43
CA SER A 197 -2.88 4.44 -11.12
C SER A 197 -2.94 3.35 -10.06
N LYS A 198 -4.01 2.54 -10.07
CA LYS A 198 -4.21 1.39 -9.18
C LYS A 198 -5.30 0.47 -9.73
N GLU A 199 -5.19 -0.82 -9.44
CA GLU A 199 -6.12 -1.86 -9.90
C GLU A 199 -7.59 -1.60 -9.45
N SER A 200 -7.81 -0.85 -8.38
CA SER A 200 -9.14 -0.41 -7.92
C SER A 200 -9.93 0.36 -8.99
N GLY A 201 -9.26 0.97 -9.97
CA GLY A 201 -9.90 1.64 -11.10
C GLY A 201 -10.78 0.71 -11.95
N LEU A 202 -10.52 -0.60 -11.92
CA LEU A 202 -11.33 -1.61 -12.63
C LEU A 202 -12.78 -1.67 -12.11
N LEU A 203 -13.07 -1.14 -10.93
CA LEU A 203 -14.41 -1.10 -10.34
C LEU A 203 -15.33 -0.03 -10.94
N PHE A 204 -14.79 0.91 -11.73
CA PHE A 204 -15.57 2.00 -12.32
C PHE A 204 -16.85 1.55 -13.07
N PRO A 205 -16.83 0.53 -13.97
CA PRO A 205 -18.04 0.08 -14.65
C PRO A 205 -19.12 -0.43 -13.69
N VAL A 206 -18.71 -1.02 -12.56
CA VAL A 206 -19.62 -1.53 -11.52
C VAL A 206 -20.26 -0.37 -10.75
N PHE A 207 -19.51 0.69 -10.43
CA PHE A 207 -20.07 1.92 -9.84
C PHE A 207 -21.05 2.61 -10.79
N VAL A 208 -20.73 2.69 -12.09
CA VAL A 208 -21.64 3.23 -13.11
C VAL A 208 -22.92 2.40 -13.16
N LEU A 209 -22.80 1.08 -13.20
CA LEU A 209 -23.96 0.19 -13.24
C LEU A 209 -24.84 0.34 -11.99
N ALA A 210 -24.26 0.47 -10.80
CA ALA A 210 -25.01 0.73 -9.58
C ALA A 210 -25.79 2.05 -9.65
N TRP A 211 -25.17 3.13 -10.17
CA TRP A 211 -25.85 4.40 -10.37
C TRP A 211 -26.98 4.31 -11.41
N GLU A 212 -26.74 3.66 -12.55
CA GLU A 212 -27.74 3.45 -13.62
C GLU A 212 -28.97 2.68 -13.08
N LEU A 213 -28.74 1.59 -12.35
CA LEU A 213 -29.79 0.71 -11.86
C LEU A 213 -30.59 1.28 -10.69
N LEU A 214 -29.96 2.08 -9.83
CA LEU A 214 -30.57 2.58 -8.58
C LEU A 214 -31.03 4.02 -8.68
N VAL A 215 -30.19 4.93 -9.19
CA VAL A 215 -30.51 6.36 -9.18
C VAL A 215 -31.22 6.75 -10.46
N ARG A 216 -30.59 6.49 -11.61
CA ARG A 216 -31.10 6.97 -12.89
C ARG A 216 -32.37 6.24 -13.31
N ARG A 217 -32.44 4.92 -13.15
CA ARG A 217 -33.66 4.14 -13.43
C ARG A 217 -34.86 4.63 -12.62
N ASN A 218 -34.70 4.97 -11.35
CA ASN A 218 -35.81 5.52 -10.56
C ASN A 218 -36.19 6.94 -10.98
N SER A 219 -35.26 7.70 -11.55
CA SER A 219 -35.52 9.05 -12.07
C SER A 219 -36.19 9.05 -13.44
N VAL A 220 -35.84 8.09 -14.32
CA VAL A 220 -36.29 8.02 -15.72
C VAL A 220 -37.38 6.96 -15.94
N GLY A 221 -37.59 6.05 -14.98
CA GLY A 221 -38.63 5.02 -14.99
C GLY A 221 -38.28 3.73 -15.74
N HIS A 222 -37.23 3.71 -16.57
CA HIS A 222 -36.84 2.54 -17.35
C HIS A 222 -35.32 2.39 -17.48
N LEU A 223 -34.87 1.23 -17.97
CA LEU A 223 -33.47 0.93 -18.25
C LEU A 223 -33.23 0.99 -19.77
N ASP A 224 -32.40 1.94 -20.21
CA ASP A 224 -32.15 2.14 -21.65
C ASP A 224 -31.19 1.09 -22.26
N ARG A 225 -30.99 1.16 -23.59
CA ARG A 225 -30.13 0.20 -24.33
C ARG A 225 -28.69 0.22 -23.84
N PHE A 226 -28.13 1.40 -23.53
CA PHE A 226 -26.77 1.50 -23.01
C PHE A 226 -26.66 0.79 -21.66
N ALA A 227 -27.56 1.07 -20.71
CA ALA A 227 -27.46 0.49 -19.38
C ALA A 227 -27.64 -1.04 -19.41
N ARG A 228 -28.50 -1.56 -20.30
CA ARG A 228 -28.60 -3.01 -20.57
C ARG A 228 -27.33 -3.59 -21.17
N GLY A 229 -26.74 -2.91 -22.16
CA GLY A 229 -25.48 -3.32 -22.78
C GLY A 229 -24.33 -3.34 -21.79
N LEU A 230 -24.21 -2.30 -20.95
CA LEU A 230 -23.21 -2.23 -19.89
C LEU A 230 -23.41 -3.32 -18.84
N MET A 231 -24.65 -3.60 -18.44
CA MET A 231 -24.98 -4.68 -17.52
C MET A 231 -24.54 -6.04 -18.09
N ALA A 232 -24.88 -6.32 -19.36
CA ALA A 232 -24.49 -7.55 -20.04
C ALA A 232 -22.97 -7.67 -20.19
N LEU A 233 -22.29 -6.59 -20.59
CA LEU A 233 -20.83 -6.55 -20.70
C LEU A 233 -20.15 -6.77 -19.34
N THR A 234 -20.62 -6.10 -18.29
CA THR A 234 -20.07 -6.25 -16.93
C THR A 234 -20.28 -7.68 -16.44
N ALA A 235 -21.47 -8.26 -16.63
CA ALA A 235 -21.74 -9.65 -16.29
C ALA A 235 -20.84 -10.62 -17.08
N LEU A 236 -20.65 -10.38 -18.38
CA LEU A 236 -19.76 -11.18 -19.22
C LEU A 236 -18.29 -11.09 -18.75
N LEU A 237 -17.79 -9.90 -18.43
CA LEU A 237 -16.43 -9.70 -17.94
C LEU A 237 -16.22 -10.36 -16.57
N LEU A 238 -17.19 -10.28 -15.67
CA LEU A 238 -17.14 -10.97 -14.38
C LEU A 238 -17.15 -12.50 -14.56
N ALA A 239 -18.00 -13.02 -15.46
CA ALA A 239 -18.04 -14.43 -15.79
C ALA A 239 -16.73 -14.91 -16.42
N ALA A 240 -16.15 -14.12 -17.35
CA ALA A 240 -14.87 -14.40 -17.97
C ALA A 240 -13.71 -14.34 -16.96
N GLY A 241 -13.73 -13.36 -16.04
CA GLY A 241 -12.76 -13.25 -14.95
C GLY A 241 -12.83 -14.44 -13.99
N LEU A 242 -14.04 -14.89 -13.64
CA LEU A 242 -14.24 -16.10 -12.84
C LEU A 242 -13.76 -17.35 -13.57
N ALA A 243 -14.11 -17.51 -14.85
CA ALA A 243 -13.63 -18.62 -15.67
C ALA A 243 -12.10 -18.63 -15.80
N TYR A 244 -11.47 -17.46 -15.94
CA TYR A 244 -10.03 -17.32 -15.93
C TYR A 244 -9.43 -17.72 -14.58
N ALA A 245 -9.98 -17.20 -13.48
CA ALA A 245 -9.52 -17.49 -12.12
C ALA A 245 -9.58 -18.98 -11.76
N LEU A 246 -10.59 -19.70 -12.27
CA LEU A 246 -10.75 -21.15 -12.11
C LEU A 246 -9.85 -21.97 -13.07
N SER A 247 -9.23 -21.34 -14.05
CA SER A 247 -8.38 -22.01 -15.02
C SER A 247 -6.96 -22.27 -14.49
N ALA A 248 -6.28 -23.29 -15.01
CA ALA A 248 -4.88 -23.58 -14.69
C ALA A 248 -3.91 -22.42 -15.04
N ARG A 249 -4.31 -21.50 -15.94
CA ARG A 249 -3.49 -20.34 -16.31
C ARG A 249 -3.46 -19.27 -15.22
N ALA A 250 -4.40 -19.30 -14.27
CA ALA A 250 -4.50 -18.33 -13.19
C ALA A 250 -3.77 -18.75 -11.91
N GLN A 251 -2.98 -19.83 -11.92
CA GLN A 251 -2.26 -20.31 -10.73
C GLN A 251 -1.36 -19.24 -10.09
N TRP A 252 -0.85 -18.29 -10.89
CA TRP A 252 -0.09 -17.15 -10.38
C TRP A 252 -0.91 -16.22 -9.46
N LEU A 253 -2.24 -16.15 -9.62
CA LEU A 253 -3.12 -15.38 -8.71
C LEU A 253 -3.14 -15.98 -7.30
N TRP A 254 -2.92 -17.30 -7.20
CA TRP A 254 -2.99 -18.05 -5.96
C TRP A 254 -1.62 -18.23 -5.29
N ALA A 255 -0.53 -18.06 -6.05
CA ALA A 255 0.85 -18.26 -5.58
C ALA A 255 1.18 -17.44 -4.31
N GLY A 256 0.59 -16.25 -4.17
CA GLY A 256 0.78 -15.41 -2.98
C GLY A 256 0.36 -16.06 -1.67
N TYR A 257 -0.59 -17.02 -1.67
CA TYR A 257 -1.01 -17.72 -0.44
C TYR A 257 0.07 -18.61 0.16
N GLN A 258 1.07 -19.04 -0.63
CA GLN A 258 2.21 -19.80 -0.12
C GLN A 258 3.08 -18.99 0.85
N LEU A 259 2.96 -17.66 0.80
CA LEU A 259 3.74 -16.71 1.57
C LEU A 259 2.90 -16.07 2.70
N ARG A 260 1.67 -16.55 2.91
CA ARG A 260 0.73 -16.02 3.90
C ARG A 260 0.49 -17.03 5.03
N PRO A 261 0.22 -16.55 6.26
CA PRO A 261 -0.14 -17.42 7.38
C PRO A 261 -1.62 -17.88 7.34
N PHE A 262 -2.32 -17.66 6.22
CA PHE A 262 -3.72 -18.00 6.03
C PHE A 262 -3.97 -18.47 4.59
N SER A 263 -4.98 -19.32 4.44
CA SER A 263 -5.49 -19.81 3.16
C SER A 263 -6.51 -18.88 2.51
N LEU A 264 -6.88 -19.15 1.26
CA LEU A 264 -7.96 -18.45 0.54
C LEU A 264 -9.29 -18.50 1.31
N THR A 265 -9.65 -19.67 1.83
CA THR A 265 -10.93 -19.85 2.56
C THR A 265 -10.91 -19.05 3.86
N GLU A 266 -9.82 -19.14 4.62
CA GLU A 266 -9.66 -18.37 5.86
C GLU A 266 -9.69 -16.87 5.59
N ARG A 267 -9.07 -16.41 4.49
CA ARG A 267 -9.19 -15.03 4.06
C ARG A 267 -10.65 -14.64 3.82
N LEU A 268 -11.39 -15.36 2.98
CA LEU A 268 -12.78 -15.02 2.66
C LEU A 268 -13.69 -15.00 3.90
N LEU A 269 -13.50 -15.95 4.81
CA LEU A 269 -14.20 -15.96 6.10
C LEU A 269 -13.82 -14.75 6.95
N THR A 270 -12.53 -14.41 7.00
CA THR A 270 -12.03 -13.27 7.78
C THR A 270 -12.48 -11.94 7.20
N GLU A 271 -12.45 -11.76 5.89
CA GLU A 271 -12.87 -10.54 5.20
C GLU A 271 -14.34 -10.20 5.50
N SER A 272 -15.18 -11.21 5.77
CA SER A 272 -16.55 -10.97 6.23
C SER A 272 -16.60 -10.12 7.50
N ARG A 273 -15.71 -10.37 8.46
CA ARG A 273 -15.55 -9.62 9.71
C ARG A 273 -14.79 -8.32 9.50
N VAL A 274 -13.81 -8.30 8.59
CA VAL A 274 -13.04 -7.09 8.26
C VAL A 274 -13.95 -6.00 7.70
N LEU A 275 -14.95 -6.33 6.88
CA LEU A 275 -15.90 -5.31 6.40
C LEU A 275 -16.71 -4.68 7.54
N TRP A 276 -17.08 -5.45 8.57
CA TRP A 276 -17.71 -4.90 9.77
C TRP A 276 -16.74 -4.06 10.60
N PHE A 277 -15.48 -4.48 10.70
CA PHE A 277 -14.43 -3.68 11.32
C PHE A 277 -14.23 -2.34 10.60
N TYR A 278 -14.24 -2.32 9.26
CA TYR A 278 -14.21 -1.07 8.51
C TYR A 278 -15.45 -0.20 8.75
N LEU A 279 -16.65 -0.79 8.84
CA LEU A 279 -17.86 -0.05 9.21
C LEU A 279 -17.74 0.56 10.61
N ASP A 280 -17.16 -0.17 11.57
CA ASP A 280 -16.89 0.34 12.92
C ASP A 280 -15.93 1.53 12.88
N LEU A 281 -14.80 1.41 12.15
CA LEU A 281 -13.86 2.52 11.96
C LEU A 281 -14.49 3.75 11.26
N ILE A 282 -15.51 3.55 10.42
CA ILE A 282 -16.22 4.63 9.72
C ILE A 282 -17.27 5.30 10.61
N VAL A 283 -18.05 4.52 11.36
CA VAL A 283 -19.18 5.04 12.15
C VAL A 283 -18.72 5.55 13.50
N ALA A 284 -17.75 4.89 14.11
CA ALA A 284 -17.20 5.19 15.43
C ALA A 284 -15.65 5.14 15.40
N PRO A 285 -14.99 6.13 14.76
CA PRO A 285 -13.54 6.08 14.57
C PRO A 285 -12.79 6.07 15.91
N ASN A 286 -12.33 4.90 16.32
CA ASN A 286 -11.55 4.70 17.53
C ASN A 286 -10.07 4.83 17.23
N LEU A 287 -9.40 5.82 17.83
CA LEU A 287 -7.96 6.07 17.63
C LEU A 287 -7.09 4.83 17.86
N LYS A 288 -7.46 3.96 18.82
CA LYS A 288 -6.71 2.74 19.14
C LYS A 288 -6.89 1.60 18.15
N ALA A 289 -7.96 1.64 17.36
CA ALA A 289 -8.25 0.59 16.38
C ALA A 289 -7.60 0.89 15.02
N PHE A 290 -7.12 2.11 14.81
CA PHE A 290 -6.36 2.49 13.63
C PHE A 290 -4.87 2.12 13.78
N GLY A 291 -4.27 1.62 12.71
CA GLY A 291 -2.90 1.15 12.63
C GLY A 291 -2.42 1.01 11.18
N LEU A 292 -1.11 0.99 10.99
CA LEU A 292 -0.50 0.52 9.74
C LEU A 292 -0.53 -1.01 9.68
N TYR A 293 -0.29 -1.66 10.83
CA TYR A 293 -0.29 -3.11 10.97
C TYR A 293 -1.53 -3.64 11.69
N HIS A 294 -2.07 -4.73 11.16
CA HIS A 294 -3.23 -5.45 11.70
C HIS A 294 -3.02 -6.97 11.63
N ASP A 295 -1.78 -7.44 11.79
CA ASP A 295 -1.46 -8.86 11.99
C ASP A 295 -2.00 -9.42 13.31
N ASP A 296 -2.49 -8.56 14.20
CA ASP A 296 -3.24 -8.93 15.41
C ASP A 296 -4.74 -9.20 15.15
N PHE A 297 -5.23 -9.00 13.93
CA PHE A 297 -6.60 -9.34 13.57
C PHE A 297 -6.77 -10.85 13.47
N VAL A 298 -7.59 -11.42 14.36
CA VAL A 298 -7.79 -12.87 14.46
C VAL A 298 -8.34 -13.46 13.15
N VAL A 299 -7.57 -14.39 12.57
CA VAL A 299 -7.96 -15.15 11.37
C VAL A 299 -9.14 -16.07 11.69
N SER A 300 -10.10 -16.12 10.77
CA SER A 300 -11.28 -16.97 10.87
C SER A 300 -10.99 -18.33 10.22
N THR A 301 -10.78 -19.34 11.06
CA THR A 301 -10.48 -20.73 10.64
C THR A 301 -11.73 -21.56 10.36
N GLY A 302 -12.91 -21.04 10.73
CA GLY A 302 -14.20 -21.66 10.43
C GLY A 302 -15.37 -20.69 10.62
N LEU A 303 -16.59 -21.16 10.32
CA LEU A 303 -17.81 -20.35 10.43
C LEU A 303 -18.12 -19.92 11.88
N LEU A 304 -17.72 -20.71 12.86
CA LEU A 304 -17.93 -20.44 14.29
C LEU A 304 -16.62 -20.17 15.05
N THR A 305 -15.49 -20.10 14.33
CA THR A 305 -14.17 -19.87 14.92
C THR A 305 -13.49 -18.70 14.20
N PRO A 306 -13.51 -17.49 14.79
CA PRO A 306 -14.28 -17.10 15.98
C PRO A 306 -15.79 -17.06 15.71
N TRP A 307 -16.60 -17.10 16.78
CA TRP A 307 -18.06 -17.16 16.68
C TRP A 307 -18.67 -15.98 15.92
N THR A 308 -17.96 -14.85 15.87
CA THR A 308 -18.36 -13.64 15.14
C THR A 308 -18.34 -13.80 13.62
N THR A 309 -17.73 -14.86 13.07
CA THR A 309 -17.64 -15.08 11.62
C THR A 309 -19.01 -15.32 10.98
N LEU A 310 -19.82 -16.22 11.54
CA LEU A 310 -21.16 -16.50 11.01
C LEU A 310 -22.09 -15.27 11.09
N PRO A 311 -22.22 -14.54 12.23
CA PRO A 311 -22.96 -13.29 12.29
C PRO A 311 -22.46 -12.24 11.29
N ALA A 312 -21.14 -12.12 11.08
CA ALA A 312 -20.58 -11.19 10.11
C ALA A 312 -21.02 -11.53 8.68
N LEU A 313 -20.95 -12.81 8.28
CA LEU A 313 -21.42 -13.30 6.98
C LEU A 313 -22.93 -13.06 6.80
N LEU A 314 -23.74 -13.43 7.79
CA LEU A 314 -25.19 -13.22 7.75
C LEU A 314 -25.53 -11.72 7.70
N GLY A 315 -24.77 -10.90 8.41
CA GLY A 315 -24.88 -9.45 8.37
C GLY A 315 -24.60 -8.88 6.98
N LEU A 316 -23.55 -9.35 6.30
CA LEU A 316 -23.24 -8.91 4.92
C LEU A 316 -24.35 -9.31 3.94
N ALA A 317 -24.88 -10.54 4.07
CA ALA A 317 -26.06 -10.96 3.32
C ALA A 317 -27.26 -10.04 3.65
N GLY A 318 -27.45 -9.69 4.91
CA GLY A 318 -28.45 -8.72 5.38
C GLY A 318 -28.28 -7.34 4.76
N LEU A 319 -27.06 -6.81 4.63
CA LEU A 319 -26.78 -5.54 3.95
C LEU A 319 -27.13 -5.60 2.46
N ALA A 320 -26.79 -6.70 1.78
CA ALA A 320 -27.15 -6.89 0.37
C ALA A 320 -28.68 -6.97 0.19
N LEU A 321 -29.38 -7.69 1.07
CA LEU A 321 -30.85 -7.76 1.08
C LEU A 321 -31.48 -6.40 1.39
N LEU A 322 -30.91 -5.64 2.34
CA LEU A 322 -31.36 -4.29 2.68
C LEU A 322 -31.21 -3.34 1.48
N ALA A 323 -30.09 -3.41 0.77
CA ALA A 323 -29.90 -2.64 -0.46
C ALA A 323 -30.94 -3.04 -1.52
N TRP A 324 -31.19 -4.33 -1.70
CA TRP A 324 -32.23 -4.81 -2.62
C TRP A 324 -33.64 -4.35 -2.25
N TRP A 325 -33.99 -4.36 -0.97
CA TRP A 325 -35.31 -3.95 -0.50
C TRP A 325 -35.51 -2.44 -0.60
N THR A 326 -34.48 -1.66 -0.27
CA THR A 326 -34.54 -0.20 -0.30
C THR A 326 -34.37 0.39 -1.71
N ARG A 327 -33.95 -0.40 -2.71
CA ARG A 327 -33.66 0.08 -4.08
C ARG A 327 -34.76 0.89 -4.78
N ARG A 328 -36.03 0.70 -4.40
CA ARG A 328 -37.17 1.44 -4.97
C ARG A 328 -37.63 2.60 -4.09
N ARG A 329 -37.60 2.43 -2.76
CA ARG A 329 -38.12 3.41 -1.79
C ARG A 329 -37.08 4.45 -1.37
N ALA A 330 -35.82 4.02 -1.25
CA ALA A 330 -34.69 4.84 -0.83
C ALA A 330 -33.45 4.46 -1.65
N PRO A 331 -33.40 4.78 -2.96
CA PRO A 331 -32.32 4.34 -3.84
C PRO A 331 -30.93 4.82 -3.42
N LEU A 332 -30.83 5.95 -2.72
CA LEU A 332 -29.55 6.44 -2.20
C LEU A 332 -29.03 5.60 -1.02
N VAL A 333 -29.92 5.01 -0.22
CA VAL A 333 -29.53 4.06 0.83
C VAL A 333 -28.99 2.78 0.19
N ALA A 334 -29.70 2.24 -0.79
CA ALA A 334 -29.24 1.09 -1.58
C ALA A 334 -27.91 1.37 -2.27
N LEU A 335 -27.75 2.56 -2.87
CA LEU A 335 -26.52 2.97 -3.52
C LEU A 335 -25.38 3.07 -2.51
N GLY A 336 -25.59 3.68 -1.35
CA GLY A 336 -24.56 3.82 -0.32
C GLY A 336 -24.05 2.47 0.19
N ILE A 337 -24.95 1.52 0.42
CA ILE A 337 -24.60 0.15 0.82
C ILE A 337 -23.83 -0.55 -0.30
N LEU A 338 -24.35 -0.54 -1.54
CA LEU A 338 -23.65 -1.17 -2.67
C LEU A 338 -22.32 -0.48 -2.97
N TRP A 339 -22.21 0.84 -2.80
CA TRP A 339 -20.97 1.58 -3.00
C TRP A 339 -19.87 1.09 -2.07
N PHE A 340 -20.21 0.89 -0.79
CA PHE A 340 -19.30 0.31 0.19
C PHE A 340 -18.87 -1.11 -0.22
N LEU A 341 -19.81 -1.97 -0.62
CA LEU A 341 -19.51 -3.35 -1.02
C LEU A 341 -18.70 -3.43 -2.33
N ILE A 342 -19.06 -2.63 -3.33
CA ILE A 342 -18.36 -2.55 -4.63
C ILE A 342 -16.91 -2.12 -4.41
N GLY A 343 -16.69 -1.07 -3.62
CA GLY A 343 -15.34 -0.56 -3.36
C GLY A 343 -14.41 -1.57 -2.67
N HIS A 344 -14.97 -2.56 -1.98
CA HIS A 344 -14.22 -3.64 -1.34
C HIS A 344 -14.13 -4.93 -2.16
N ALA A 345 -14.87 -5.04 -3.26
CA ALA A 345 -15.01 -6.28 -4.02
C ALA A 345 -13.69 -6.79 -4.64
N LEU A 346 -12.71 -5.91 -4.86
CA LEU A 346 -11.40 -6.29 -5.39
C LEU A 346 -10.39 -6.63 -4.29
N GLU A 347 -10.21 -5.74 -3.31
CA GLU A 347 -9.11 -5.84 -2.34
C GLU A 347 -9.47 -6.64 -1.08
N SER A 348 -10.77 -6.80 -0.76
CA SER A 348 -11.26 -7.52 0.44
C SER A 348 -11.99 -8.80 0.06
N THR A 349 -11.43 -9.56 -0.88
CA THR A 349 -11.99 -10.82 -1.38
C THR A 349 -10.90 -11.89 -1.56
N VAL A 350 -10.69 -12.39 -2.78
CA VAL A 350 -9.91 -13.60 -3.08
C VAL A 350 -8.42 -13.38 -3.27
N LEU A 351 -7.99 -12.13 -3.50
CA LEU A 351 -6.59 -11.82 -3.79
C LEU A 351 -5.72 -11.97 -2.53
N PRO A 352 -4.52 -12.59 -2.59
CA PRO A 352 -3.65 -12.87 -1.44
C PRO A 352 -2.92 -11.64 -0.87
N LEU A 353 -3.68 -10.58 -0.58
CA LEU A 353 -3.24 -9.36 0.07
C LEU A 353 -3.23 -9.54 1.60
N GLU A 354 -2.75 -8.55 2.35
CA GLU A 354 -2.99 -8.50 3.80
C GLU A 354 -4.48 -8.48 4.10
N LEU A 355 -4.89 -8.94 5.28
CA LEU A 355 -6.30 -9.00 5.69
C LEU A 355 -6.89 -7.59 5.83
N VAL A 356 -6.20 -6.71 6.56
CA VAL A 356 -6.74 -5.38 6.89
C VAL A 356 -5.78 -4.29 6.43
N HIS A 357 -6.32 -3.26 5.76
CA HIS A 357 -5.62 -2.03 5.41
C HIS A 357 -6.62 -0.88 5.31
N GLU A 358 -6.39 0.18 6.08
CA GLU A 358 -7.32 1.31 6.15
C GLU A 358 -7.50 2.02 4.80
N HIS A 359 -6.41 2.16 4.02
CA HIS A 359 -6.42 2.90 2.75
C HIS A 359 -7.36 2.29 1.69
N ARG A 360 -7.79 1.03 1.85
CA ARG A 360 -8.81 0.39 1.00
C ARG A 360 -10.17 1.10 1.10
N ASN A 361 -10.43 1.78 2.22
CA ASN A 361 -11.68 2.49 2.47
C ASN A 361 -11.78 3.87 1.81
N TYR A 362 -10.75 4.31 1.08
CA TYR A 362 -10.68 5.67 0.54
C TYR A 362 -11.92 6.08 -0.28
N LEU A 363 -12.35 5.19 -1.17
CA LEU A 363 -13.58 5.34 -1.96
C LEU A 363 -14.82 4.74 -1.27
N PRO A 364 -14.77 3.54 -0.65
CA PRO A 364 -15.93 2.93 0.04
C PRO A 364 -16.63 3.82 1.07
N VAL A 365 -15.87 4.56 1.89
CA VAL A 365 -16.44 5.38 2.98
C VAL A 365 -17.45 6.43 2.48
N LEU A 366 -17.31 6.89 1.23
CA LEU A 366 -18.26 7.82 0.62
C LEU A 366 -19.68 7.24 0.56
N GLY A 367 -19.83 5.93 0.37
CA GLY A 367 -21.14 5.28 0.33
C GLY A 367 -21.90 5.45 1.64
N ILE A 368 -21.24 5.19 2.77
CA ILE A 368 -21.81 5.32 4.11
C ILE A 368 -22.10 6.79 4.44
N LEU A 369 -21.16 7.68 4.14
CA LEU A 369 -21.36 9.12 4.34
C LEU A 369 -22.49 9.67 3.47
N MET A 370 -22.72 9.12 2.28
CA MET A 370 -23.87 9.51 1.44
C MET A 370 -25.21 9.17 2.09
N VAL A 371 -25.31 8.00 2.75
CA VAL A 371 -26.52 7.62 3.51
C VAL A 371 -26.75 8.60 4.66
N ALA A 372 -25.69 8.95 5.40
CA ALA A 372 -25.76 9.96 6.47
C ALA A 372 -26.15 11.34 5.93
N GLY A 373 -25.59 11.75 4.79
CA GLY A 373 -25.95 12.99 4.09
C GLY A 373 -27.42 13.01 3.67
N TRP A 374 -27.94 11.90 3.16
CA TRP A 374 -29.37 11.76 2.84
C TRP A 374 -30.23 11.88 4.10
N ALA A 375 -29.89 11.20 5.20
CA ALA A 375 -30.59 11.35 6.48
C ALA A 375 -30.56 12.81 6.98
N LEU A 376 -29.43 13.50 6.85
CA LEU A 376 -29.30 14.90 7.18
C LEU A 376 -30.20 15.80 6.30
N THR A 377 -30.32 15.51 5.01
CA THR A 377 -31.28 16.26 4.17
C THR A 377 -32.71 16.16 4.69
N LEU A 378 -33.16 14.96 5.09
CA LEU A 378 -34.48 14.74 5.66
C LEU A 378 -34.65 15.48 7.00
N ALA A 379 -33.62 15.49 7.85
CA ALA A 379 -33.65 16.21 9.12
C ALA A 379 -33.74 17.74 8.92
N LEU A 380 -33.03 18.28 7.92
CA LEU A 380 -33.03 19.72 7.59
C LEU A 380 -34.36 20.20 7.00
N GLU A 381 -35.14 19.30 6.41
CA GLU A 381 -36.50 19.59 5.92
C GLU A 381 -37.55 19.65 7.03
N ARG A 382 -37.28 18.99 8.16
CA ARG A 382 -38.15 19.08 9.35
C ARG A 382 -37.93 20.40 10.10
N GLN A 383 -38.88 20.76 10.95
CA GLN A 383 -38.80 21.92 11.82
C GLN A 383 -38.52 21.52 13.28
N GLY A 384 -38.14 22.49 14.12
CA GLY A 384 -37.98 22.30 15.56
C GLY A 384 -36.84 21.35 15.97
N THR A 385 -37.15 20.38 16.83
CA THR A 385 -36.16 19.52 17.50
C THR A 385 -35.44 18.55 16.55
N HIS A 386 -36.12 17.98 15.56
CA HIS A 386 -35.49 17.03 14.62
C HIS A 386 -34.37 17.66 13.79
N ARG A 387 -34.56 18.90 13.32
CA ARG A 387 -33.52 19.65 12.61
C ARG A 387 -32.31 19.93 13.51
N ARG A 388 -32.56 20.35 14.75
CA ARG A 388 -31.50 20.61 15.74
C ARG A 388 -30.68 19.36 16.02
N ILE A 389 -31.33 18.22 16.25
CA ILE A 389 -30.66 16.93 16.46
C ILE A 389 -29.81 16.55 15.23
N GLY A 390 -30.37 16.60 14.03
CA GLY A 390 -29.64 16.24 12.81
C GLY A 390 -28.38 17.10 12.58
N VAL A 391 -28.50 18.42 12.79
CA VAL A 391 -27.35 19.34 12.68
C VAL A 391 -26.33 19.08 13.78
N MET A 392 -26.77 18.86 15.02
CA MET A 392 -25.88 18.60 16.16
C MET A 392 -25.10 17.29 15.98
N LEU A 393 -25.76 16.22 15.52
CA LEU A 393 -25.10 14.95 15.22
C LEU A 393 -24.08 15.09 14.09
N ALA A 394 -24.42 15.81 13.01
CA ALA A 394 -23.48 16.06 11.92
C ALA A 394 -22.27 16.90 12.38
N ALA A 395 -22.50 17.93 13.20
CA ALA A 395 -21.44 18.76 13.77
C ALA A 395 -20.56 17.99 14.76
N ALA A 396 -21.15 17.14 15.61
CA ALA A 396 -20.41 16.28 16.53
C ALA A 396 -19.55 15.25 15.79
N ALA A 397 -20.11 14.58 14.77
CA ALA A 397 -19.36 13.66 13.92
C ALA A 397 -18.19 14.35 13.21
N LEU A 398 -18.40 15.57 12.72
CA LEU A 398 -17.35 16.36 12.07
C LEU A 398 -16.26 16.79 13.06
N GLY A 399 -16.65 17.29 14.23
CA GLY A 399 -15.72 17.69 15.29
C GLY A 399 -14.89 16.51 15.81
N TYR A 400 -15.53 15.36 16.01
CA TYR A 400 -14.84 14.13 16.41
C TYR A 400 -13.89 13.62 15.33
N SER A 401 -14.33 13.57 14.07
CA SER A 401 -13.49 13.17 12.94
C SER A 401 -12.26 14.07 12.80
N LEU A 402 -12.47 15.40 12.87
CA LEU A 402 -11.41 16.39 12.84
C LEU A 402 -10.40 16.18 13.97
N LEU A 403 -10.88 15.98 15.21
CA LEU A 403 -10.02 15.75 16.37
C LEU A 403 -9.17 14.49 16.18
N VAL A 404 -9.78 13.36 15.84
CA VAL A 404 -9.07 12.09 15.68
C VAL A 404 -8.08 12.18 14.52
N THR A 405 -8.44 12.81 13.39
CA THR A 405 -7.52 13.02 12.26
C THR A 405 -6.34 13.92 12.64
N ALA A 406 -6.56 14.98 13.43
CA ALA A 406 -5.48 15.84 13.92
C ALA A 406 -4.52 15.08 14.84
N LEU A 407 -5.06 14.28 15.77
CA LEU A 407 -4.24 13.45 16.67
C LEU A 407 -3.41 12.43 15.89
N ARG A 408 -4.01 11.78 14.89
CA ARG A 408 -3.27 10.86 14.03
C ARG A 408 -2.25 11.58 13.16
N SER A 409 -2.56 12.75 12.59
CA SER A 409 -1.58 13.53 11.83
C SER A 409 -0.36 13.86 12.70
N HIS A 410 -0.60 14.30 13.94
CA HIS A 410 0.45 14.53 14.93
C HIS A 410 1.23 13.27 15.30
N GLN A 411 0.58 12.10 15.37
CA GLN A 411 1.25 10.80 15.55
C GLN A 411 2.21 10.51 14.39
N PHE A 412 1.79 10.73 13.14
CA PHE A 412 2.58 10.44 11.93
C PHE A 412 3.64 11.52 11.62
N GLY A 413 3.69 12.60 12.38
CA GLY A 413 4.69 13.67 12.19
C GLY A 413 6.09 13.31 12.69
N GLU A 414 6.23 12.25 13.48
CA GLU A 414 7.50 11.81 14.06
C GLU A 414 7.55 10.28 14.14
N GLU A 415 8.67 9.69 13.76
CA GLU A 415 8.80 8.23 13.57
C GLU A 415 8.75 7.44 14.89
N VAL A 416 9.49 7.87 15.92
CA VAL A 416 9.46 7.23 17.24
C VAL A 416 8.04 7.29 17.81
N ARG A 417 7.41 8.46 17.77
CA ARG A 417 6.01 8.60 18.22
C ARG A 417 5.05 7.71 17.45
N ARG A 418 5.15 7.65 16.12
CA ARG A 418 4.28 6.83 15.29
C ARG A 418 4.33 5.38 15.71
N THR A 419 5.53 4.81 15.75
CA THR A 419 5.78 3.39 15.99
C THR A 419 5.48 3.00 17.45
N GLN A 420 5.83 3.85 18.42
CA GLN A 420 5.55 3.61 19.84
C GLN A 420 4.05 3.66 20.15
N VAL A 421 3.31 4.63 19.58
CA VAL A 421 1.84 4.67 19.73
C VAL A 421 1.20 3.46 19.07
N GLU A 422 1.72 3.03 17.92
CA GLU A 422 1.21 1.87 17.20
C GLU A 422 1.43 0.56 17.97
N ALA A 423 2.64 0.30 18.47
CA ALA A 423 2.91 -0.86 19.32
C ALA A 423 2.10 -0.86 20.63
N ARG A 424 1.77 0.33 21.16
CA ARG A 424 0.88 0.45 22.33
C ARG A 424 -0.58 0.13 22.00
N ASN A 425 -1.06 0.55 20.82
CA ASN A 425 -2.43 0.32 20.38
C ASN A 425 -2.64 -1.12 19.89
N HIS A 426 -1.62 -1.71 19.27
CA HIS A 426 -1.59 -3.06 18.72
C HIS A 426 -0.49 -3.90 19.40
N PRO A 427 -0.59 -4.17 20.72
CA PRO A 427 0.47 -4.84 21.47
C PRO A 427 0.73 -6.29 21.02
N SER A 428 -0.25 -6.91 20.36
CA SER A 428 -0.16 -8.27 19.81
C SER A 428 0.30 -8.32 18.35
N SER A 429 0.56 -7.18 17.71
CA SER A 429 1.13 -7.13 16.35
C SER A 429 2.64 -7.29 16.45
N ALA A 430 3.16 -8.38 15.87
CA ALA A 430 4.60 -8.62 15.83
C ALA A 430 5.30 -7.54 15.00
N ARG A 431 4.65 -7.08 13.91
CA ARG A 431 5.17 -6.03 13.04
C ARG A 431 5.22 -4.66 13.71
N ALA A 432 4.18 -4.27 14.44
CA ALA A 432 4.18 -3.01 15.20
C ALA A 432 5.26 -3.02 16.29
N GLN A 433 5.41 -4.14 17.00
CA GLN A 433 6.47 -4.31 18.00
C GLN A 433 7.87 -4.24 17.36
N HIS A 434 8.06 -4.89 16.20
CA HIS A 434 9.34 -4.82 15.49
C HIS A 434 9.69 -3.40 15.04
N GLU A 435 8.74 -2.68 14.43
CA GLU A 435 8.98 -1.32 13.95
C GLU A 435 9.27 -0.34 15.11
N ALA A 436 8.58 -0.51 16.24
CA ALA A 436 8.88 0.20 17.48
C ALA A 436 10.31 -0.06 17.97
N GLY A 437 10.76 -1.32 17.93
CA GLY A 437 12.14 -1.70 18.24
C GLY A 437 13.16 -1.05 17.31
N VAL A 438 12.92 -1.08 16.00
CA VAL A 438 13.77 -0.43 14.97
C VAL A 438 13.90 1.07 15.22
N SER A 439 12.79 1.76 15.46
CA SER A 439 12.81 3.22 15.67
C SER A 439 13.65 3.63 16.89
N LEU A 440 13.58 2.86 17.98
CA LEU A 440 14.35 3.13 19.19
C LEU A 440 15.82 2.72 19.03
N ALA A 441 16.09 1.59 18.35
CA ALA A 441 17.44 1.14 18.07
C ALA A 441 18.22 2.12 17.16
N GLY A 442 17.51 2.88 16.33
CA GLY A 442 18.09 3.95 15.51
C GLY A 442 18.50 5.20 16.29
N LEU A 443 18.11 5.34 17.57
CA LEU A 443 18.48 6.49 18.39
C LEU A 443 19.90 6.32 18.96
N PRO A 444 20.72 7.39 19.06
CA PRO A 444 22.06 7.32 19.63
C PRO A 444 22.10 6.72 21.04
N GLU A 445 21.08 6.98 21.86
CA GLU A 445 20.98 6.48 23.22
C GLU A 445 20.85 4.95 23.29
N ALA A 446 20.34 4.29 22.24
CA ALA A 446 20.27 2.83 22.19
C ALA A 446 21.66 2.17 22.12
N ALA A 447 22.71 2.90 21.72
CA ALA A 447 24.09 2.40 21.78
C ALA A 447 24.68 2.39 23.22
N LEU A 448 23.94 2.89 24.21
CA LEU A 448 24.35 2.84 25.62
C LEU A 448 23.63 1.69 26.32
N ARG A 449 24.38 0.67 26.74
CA ARG A 449 23.86 -0.55 27.41
C ARG A 449 22.86 -0.27 28.54
N ASP A 450 23.15 0.73 29.37
CA ASP A 450 22.36 1.05 30.56
C ASP A 450 21.26 2.09 30.29
N SER A 451 21.04 2.48 29.03
CA SER A 451 20.00 3.43 28.70
C SER A 451 18.61 2.78 28.73
N PRO A 452 17.57 3.54 29.15
CA PRO A 452 16.19 3.11 28.98
C PRO A 452 15.84 2.79 27.52
N THR A 453 16.42 3.53 26.57
CA THR A 453 16.19 3.34 25.12
C THR A 453 16.66 1.97 24.66
N TYR A 454 17.85 1.52 25.06
CA TYR A 454 18.34 0.16 24.76
C TYR A 454 17.40 -0.91 25.34
N ALA A 455 17.01 -0.78 26.61
CA ALA A 455 16.14 -1.73 27.27
C ALA A 455 14.75 -1.82 26.61
N LEU A 456 14.17 -0.68 26.21
CA LEU A 456 12.90 -0.61 25.51
C LEU A 456 12.99 -1.20 24.10
N ALA A 457 14.00 -0.82 23.31
CA ALA A 457 14.23 -1.36 21.96
C ALA A 457 14.35 -2.89 21.99
N ARG A 458 15.13 -3.41 22.95
CA ARG A 458 15.28 -4.84 23.16
C ARG A 458 13.96 -5.52 23.53
N THR A 459 13.19 -4.94 24.44
CA THR A 459 11.87 -5.48 24.85
C THR A 459 10.92 -5.60 23.66
N HIS A 460 10.91 -4.60 22.78
CA HIS A 460 10.11 -4.60 21.57
C HIS A 460 10.51 -5.73 20.62
N TYR A 461 11.80 -5.91 20.34
CA TYR A 461 12.26 -7.00 19.48
C TYR A 461 11.99 -8.39 20.08
N GLU A 462 12.24 -8.59 21.38
CA GLU A 462 11.93 -9.84 22.08
C GLU A 462 10.43 -10.15 22.02
N THR A 463 9.58 -9.14 22.19
CA THR A 463 8.13 -9.28 22.09
C THR A 463 7.71 -9.64 20.67
N ALA A 464 8.23 -8.94 19.66
CA ALA A 464 7.97 -9.24 18.26
C ALA A 464 8.34 -10.69 17.90
N GLY A 465 9.52 -11.14 18.32
CA GLY A 465 9.99 -12.52 18.09
C GLY A 465 9.18 -13.60 18.83
N LYS A 466 8.55 -13.26 19.96
CA LYS A 466 7.62 -14.15 20.69
C LYS A 466 6.25 -14.22 20.01
N LEU A 467 5.76 -13.10 19.49
CA LEU A 467 4.44 -13.01 18.84
C LEU A 467 4.41 -13.73 17.49
N ASP A 468 5.48 -13.61 16.69
CA ASP A 468 5.58 -14.27 15.39
C ASP A 468 6.87 -15.10 15.26
N PRO A 469 6.77 -16.44 15.26
CA PRO A 469 7.88 -17.34 14.95
C PRO A 469 8.56 -17.06 13.61
N ASN A 470 7.81 -16.55 12.62
CA ASN A 470 8.30 -16.29 11.27
C ASN A 470 9.03 -14.96 11.12
N LEU A 471 8.92 -14.05 12.09
CA LEU A 471 9.52 -12.71 12.04
C LEU A 471 11.00 -12.74 12.45
N LYS A 472 11.83 -13.28 11.56
CA LYS A 472 13.27 -13.49 11.79
C LYS A 472 14.05 -12.18 11.87
N MET A 473 13.58 -11.12 11.22
CA MET A 473 14.23 -9.80 11.22
C MET A 473 14.36 -9.19 12.62
N SER A 474 13.43 -9.49 13.55
CA SER A 474 13.53 -9.03 14.95
C SER A 474 14.74 -9.63 15.68
N TRP A 475 15.12 -10.86 15.37
CA TRP A 475 16.27 -11.51 16.00
C TRP A 475 17.59 -10.94 15.49
N LEU A 476 17.68 -10.66 14.18
CA LEU A 476 18.80 -9.92 13.64
C LEU A 476 18.90 -8.51 14.25
N GLY A 477 17.76 -7.85 14.50
CA GLY A 477 17.68 -6.59 15.25
C GLY A 477 18.22 -6.69 16.68
N LEU A 478 17.89 -7.74 17.43
CA LEU A 478 18.43 -7.98 18.79
C LEU A 478 19.95 -8.15 18.81
N ILE A 479 20.46 -8.94 17.86
CA ILE A 479 21.90 -9.17 17.70
C ILE A 479 22.58 -7.83 17.39
N HIS A 480 22.08 -7.10 16.40
CA HIS A 480 22.62 -5.81 16.01
C HIS A 480 22.60 -4.80 17.16
N LEU A 481 21.47 -4.69 17.88
CA LEU A 481 21.32 -3.79 19.02
C LEU A 481 22.35 -4.08 20.12
N SER A 482 22.62 -5.35 20.41
CA SER A 482 23.65 -5.74 21.39
C SER A 482 25.05 -5.33 20.92
N CYS A 483 25.35 -5.55 19.65
CA CYS A 483 26.62 -5.15 19.04
C CYS A 483 26.83 -3.63 19.02
N GLN A 484 25.79 -2.86 18.70
CA GLN A 484 25.82 -1.40 18.76
C GLN A 484 26.14 -0.89 20.17
N ALA A 485 25.65 -1.59 21.19
CA ALA A 485 25.92 -1.27 22.59
C ALA A 485 27.28 -1.76 23.12
N GLY A 486 28.18 -2.20 22.23
CA GLY A 486 29.52 -2.71 22.58
C GLY A 486 29.50 -4.05 23.32
N MET A 487 28.36 -4.76 23.32
CA MET A 487 28.23 -6.08 23.92
C MET A 487 28.42 -7.17 22.87
N PRO A 488 29.00 -8.32 23.25
CA PRO A 488 29.02 -9.47 22.35
C PRO A 488 27.59 -9.94 22.04
N ALA A 489 27.37 -10.44 20.83
CA ALA A 489 26.13 -11.10 20.47
C ALA A 489 25.90 -12.29 21.41
N LYS A 490 24.65 -12.46 21.87
CA LYS A 490 24.31 -13.63 22.68
C LYS A 490 24.20 -14.83 21.76
N GLN A 491 24.95 -15.89 22.06
CA GLN A 491 24.89 -17.14 21.31
C GLN A 491 23.44 -17.67 21.18
N ALA A 492 22.63 -17.55 22.23
CA ALA A 492 21.23 -17.95 22.20
C ALA A 492 20.38 -17.21 21.15
N ASP A 493 20.64 -15.92 20.90
CA ASP A 493 19.90 -15.13 19.91
C ASP A 493 20.32 -15.52 18.48
N VAL A 494 21.62 -15.82 18.29
CA VAL A 494 22.17 -16.33 17.03
C VAL A 494 21.62 -17.72 16.71
N ASP A 495 21.63 -18.62 17.69
CA ASP A 495 21.13 -19.98 17.57
C ASP A 495 19.63 -19.98 17.26
N GLU A 496 18.86 -19.10 17.89
CA GLU A 496 17.42 -18.96 17.64
C GLU A 496 17.14 -18.41 16.24
N LEU A 497 17.90 -17.40 15.78
CA LEU A 497 17.80 -16.90 14.41
C LEU A 497 18.10 -18.01 13.39
N ALA A 498 19.21 -18.74 13.58
CA ALA A 498 19.59 -19.84 12.71
C ALA A 498 18.54 -20.96 12.73
N ARG A 499 18.04 -21.35 13.91
CA ARG A 499 16.99 -22.37 14.05
C ARG A 499 15.73 -21.96 13.29
N ARG A 500 15.27 -20.71 13.42
CA ARG A 500 14.09 -20.21 12.70
C ARG A 500 14.31 -20.16 11.20
N LEU A 501 15.47 -19.69 10.75
CA LEU A 501 15.84 -19.69 9.34
C LEU A 501 15.83 -21.09 8.73
N ARG A 502 16.16 -22.12 9.51
CA ARG A 502 16.15 -23.52 9.05
C ARG A 502 14.76 -24.17 9.08
N GLN A 503 13.97 -23.90 10.13
CA GLN A 503 12.79 -24.70 10.48
C GLN A 503 11.44 -24.06 10.18
N THR A 504 11.37 -22.73 10.07
CA THR A 504 10.10 -22.02 9.80
C THR A 504 9.97 -21.71 8.30
N PRO A 505 8.76 -21.48 7.77
CA PRO A 505 8.58 -21.06 6.39
C PRO A 505 9.50 -19.89 6.01
N PHE A 506 10.14 -20.02 4.84
CA PHE A 506 11.03 -18.99 4.30
C PHE A 506 10.19 -17.93 3.57
N ALA A 507 9.89 -16.84 4.26
CA ALA A 507 9.10 -15.74 3.75
C ALA A 507 9.97 -14.83 2.85
N PRO A 508 9.37 -14.02 1.94
CA PRO A 508 10.14 -13.13 1.08
C PRO A 508 11.03 -12.16 1.87
N GLY A 509 10.55 -11.69 3.03
CA GLY A 509 11.30 -10.82 3.94
C GLY A 509 12.55 -11.45 4.55
N ASP A 510 12.67 -12.79 4.57
CA ASP A 510 13.85 -13.48 5.09
C ASP A 510 15.08 -13.23 4.20
N THR A 511 14.88 -12.96 2.90
CA THR A 511 15.98 -12.49 2.04
C THR A 511 16.59 -11.18 2.55
N GLY A 512 15.76 -10.27 3.08
CA GLY A 512 16.21 -9.03 3.71
C GLY A 512 17.05 -9.27 4.97
N VAL A 513 16.77 -10.32 5.73
CA VAL A 513 17.58 -10.72 6.90
C VAL A 513 19.00 -11.05 6.47
N LEU A 514 19.17 -11.92 5.46
CA LEU A 514 20.48 -12.35 4.99
C LEU A 514 21.23 -11.23 4.25
N TYR A 515 20.51 -10.41 3.48
CA TYR A 515 21.09 -9.24 2.84
C TYR A 515 21.63 -8.24 3.87
N ASN A 516 20.83 -7.87 4.88
CA ASN A 516 21.24 -6.95 5.94
C ASN A 516 22.38 -7.52 6.78
N LEU A 517 22.35 -8.82 7.11
CA LEU A 517 23.44 -9.50 7.79
C LEU A 517 24.76 -9.34 7.02
N LYS A 518 24.75 -9.58 5.70
CA LYS A 518 25.92 -9.41 4.84
C LYS A 518 26.41 -7.96 4.86
N GLU A 519 25.54 -6.99 4.58
CA GLU A 519 25.90 -5.57 4.55
C GLU A 519 26.48 -5.10 5.89
N MET A 520 25.84 -5.44 7.01
CA MET A 520 26.33 -5.09 8.35
C MET A 520 27.67 -5.77 8.69
N SER A 521 27.87 -7.01 8.25
CA SER A 521 29.13 -7.74 8.47
C SER A 521 30.29 -7.12 7.68
N ILE A 522 30.04 -6.71 6.43
CA ILE A 522 31.02 -6.00 5.60
C ILE A 522 31.35 -4.63 6.21
N ALA A 523 30.33 -3.88 6.64
CA ALA A 523 30.49 -2.58 7.29
C ALA A 523 31.14 -2.67 8.70
N GLY A 524 31.16 -3.86 9.30
CA GLY A 524 31.63 -4.05 10.68
C GLY A 524 30.68 -3.51 11.74
N SER A 525 29.41 -3.28 11.41
CA SER A 525 28.37 -2.79 12.33
C SER A 525 27.65 -3.90 13.10
N ILE A 526 27.96 -5.16 12.80
CA ILE A 526 27.54 -6.33 13.57
C ILE A 526 28.78 -7.06 14.10
N CYS A 527 28.67 -7.56 15.33
CA CYS A 527 29.75 -8.16 16.11
C CYS A 527 29.77 -9.71 16.04
N LEU A 528 29.19 -10.28 14.98
CA LEU A 528 29.23 -11.73 14.76
C LEU A 528 30.60 -12.17 14.24
N THR A 529 31.04 -13.32 14.73
CA THR A 529 32.21 -14.03 14.22
C THR A 529 31.92 -14.66 12.87
N ARG A 530 32.99 -15.10 12.18
CA ARG A 530 32.87 -15.90 10.96
C ARG A 530 32.03 -17.16 11.16
N VAL A 531 32.28 -17.88 12.25
CA VAL A 531 31.57 -19.14 12.55
C VAL A 531 30.07 -18.89 12.68
N GLU A 532 29.67 -17.84 13.41
CA GLU A 532 28.27 -17.47 13.59
C GLU A 532 27.62 -17.02 12.28
N THR A 533 28.31 -16.16 11.51
CA THR A 533 27.79 -15.64 10.23
C THR A 533 27.61 -16.77 9.22
N ASP A 534 28.61 -17.65 9.07
CA ASP A 534 28.54 -18.83 8.21
C ASP A 534 27.43 -19.79 8.65
N ALA A 535 27.20 -19.96 9.96
CA ALA A 535 26.13 -20.79 10.49
C ALA A 535 24.73 -20.24 10.15
N VAL A 536 24.54 -18.93 10.18
CA VAL A 536 23.27 -18.29 9.81
C VAL A 536 22.97 -18.46 8.31
N PHE A 537 23.97 -18.26 7.43
CA PHE A 537 23.83 -18.54 6.00
C PHE A 537 23.53 -20.03 5.74
N ALA A 538 24.27 -20.94 6.38
CA ALA A 538 24.04 -22.37 6.24
C ALA A 538 22.64 -22.78 6.72
N ALA A 539 22.13 -22.16 7.78
CA ALA A 539 20.78 -22.44 8.27
C ALA A 539 19.69 -22.01 7.28
N ALA A 540 19.84 -20.85 6.65
CA ALA A 540 18.94 -20.39 5.59
C ALA A 540 19.00 -21.34 4.37
N LEU A 541 20.19 -21.71 3.92
CA LEU A 541 20.38 -22.62 2.79
C LEU A 541 19.85 -24.04 3.04
N ALA A 542 19.85 -24.49 4.29
CA ALA A 542 19.30 -25.78 4.69
C ALA A 542 17.76 -25.82 4.79
N ASN A 543 17.09 -24.67 4.63
CA ASN A 543 15.64 -24.62 4.71
C ASN A 543 15.00 -25.18 3.42
N PRO A 544 14.10 -26.19 3.53
CA PRO A 544 13.48 -26.83 2.37
C PRO A 544 12.57 -25.88 1.56
N GLY A 545 12.12 -24.78 2.14
CA GLY A 545 11.31 -23.76 1.47
C GLY A 545 12.11 -22.79 0.57
N VAL A 546 13.45 -22.86 0.58
CA VAL A 546 14.29 -21.96 -0.22
C VAL A 546 14.45 -22.53 -1.63
N SER A 547 13.91 -21.82 -2.62
CA SER A 547 14.00 -22.21 -4.02
C SER A 547 15.44 -22.15 -4.54
N PRO A 548 15.80 -22.92 -5.59
CA PRO A 548 17.14 -22.88 -6.18
C PRO A 548 17.61 -21.48 -6.60
N GLY A 549 16.67 -20.63 -7.06
CA GLY A 549 16.98 -19.24 -7.40
C GLY A 549 17.37 -18.39 -6.18
N ILE A 550 16.69 -18.59 -5.05
CA ILE A 550 17.05 -17.91 -3.79
C ILE A 550 18.34 -18.51 -3.23
N GLN A 551 18.54 -19.83 -3.30
CA GLN A 551 19.81 -20.45 -2.90
C GLN A 551 20.99 -19.84 -3.67
N ALA A 552 20.85 -19.67 -4.99
CA ALA A 552 21.87 -19.02 -5.82
C ALA A 552 22.17 -17.59 -5.34
N MET A 553 21.13 -16.82 -5.00
CA MET A 553 21.26 -15.47 -4.46
C MET A 553 21.99 -15.46 -3.11
N LEU A 554 21.60 -16.34 -2.18
CA LEU A 554 22.22 -16.45 -0.85
C LEU A 554 23.70 -16.84 -0.95
N HIS A 555 24.05 -17.77 -1.84
CA HIS A 555 25.45 -18.13 -2.11
C HIS A 555 26.27 -16.97 -2.68
N SER A 556 25.68 -16.13 -3.54
CA SER A 556 26.34 -14.91 -4.05
C SER A 556 26.61 -13.92 -2.93
N TRP A 557 25.63 -13.67 -2.06
CA TRP A 557 25.79 -12.79 -0.90
C TRP A 557 26.78 -13.33 0.13
N HIS A 558 26.80 -14.64 0.33
CA HIS A 558 27.78 -15.27 1.21
C HIS A 558 29.21 -15.11 0.65
N ALA A 559 29.38 -15.24 -0.67
CA ALA A 559 30.66 -14.98 -1.33
C ALA A 559 31.13 -13.53 -1.18
N ASP A 560 30.21 -12.55 -1.30
CA ASP A 560 30.51 -11.13 -1.07
C ASP A 560 31.03 -10.92 0.36
N TYR A 561 30.37 -11.49 1.37
CA TYR A 561 30.82 -11.42 2.76
C TYR A 561 32.22 -12.06 2.94
N LEU A 562 32.41 -13.28 2.47
CA LEU A 562 33.68 -14.02 2.62
C LEU A 562 34.86 -13.27 1.98
N TRP A 563 34.63 -12.59 0.86
CA TRP A 563 35.67 -11.82 0.20
C TRP A 563 35.88 -10.44 0.82
N LEU A 564 34.81 -9.65 0.98
CA LEU A 564 34.91 -8.24 1.36
C LEU A 564 35.22 -8.06 2.85
N ARG A 565 34.76 -8.97 3.71
CA ARG A 565 35.00 -8.95 5.16
C ARG A 565 36.12 -9.88 5.59
N GLU A 566 36.00 -11.18 5.30
CA GLU A 566 36.93 -12.20 5.80
C GLU A 566 38.23 -12.32 4.98
N ARG A 567 38.27 -11.71 3.78
CA ARG A 567 39.42 -11.79 2.85
C ARG A 567 39.78 -13.23 2.44
N ASP A 568 38.83 -14.17 2.51
CA ASP A 568 39.03 -15.57 2.17
C ASP A 568 38.60 -15.85 0.71
N LEU A 569 39.55 -15.67 -0.20
CA LEU A 569 39.33 -15.87 -1.64
C LEU A 569 38.88 -17.30 -1.97
N ALA A 570 39.42 -18.31 -1.29
CA ALA A 570 39.10 -19.70 -1.57
C ALA A 570 37.66 -20.04 -1.16
N ALA A 571 37.22 -19.56 0.01
CA ALA A 571 35.84 -19.73 0.45
C ALA A 571 34.86 -18.93 -0.42
N ALA A 572 35.18 -17.67 -0.76
CA ALA A 572 34.36 -16.85 -1.64
C ALA A 572 34.15 -17.51 -3.01
N ARG A 573 35.21 -18.10 -3.59
CA ARG A 573 35.08 -18.87 -4.85
C ARG A 573 34.21 -20.10 -4.70
N ARG A 574 34.34 -20.87 -3.61
CA ARG A 574 33.46 -22.03 -3.39
C ARG A 574 31.99 -21.60 -3.32
N ALA A 575 31.67 -20.58 -2.53
CA ALA A 575 30.31 -20.05 -2.42
C ALA A 575 29.78 -19.53 -3.77
N LEU A 576 30.56 -18.71 -4.49
CA LEU A 576 30.11 -18.15 -5.77
C LEU A 576 29.98 -19.24 -6.85
N SER A 577 30.81 -20.28 -6.82
CA SER A 577 30.66 -21.43 -7.73
C SER A 577 29.35 -22.20 -7.50
N GLN A 578 28.89 -22.34 -6.24
CA GLN A 578 27.57 -22.92 -5.93
C GLN A 578 26.44 -22.04 -6.47
N SER A 579 26.57 -20.72 -6.36
CA SER A 579 25.62 -19.77 -6.96
C SER A 579 25.53 -19.95 -8.49
N LEU A 580 26.66 -20.02 -9.17
CA LEU A 580 26.72 -20.20 -10.62
C LEU A 580 26.32 -21.61 -11.07
N ALA A 581 26.50 -22.65 -10.24
CA ALA A 581 25.99 -23.98 -10.55
C ALA A 581 24.46 -24.00 -10.58
N LEU A 582 23.81 -23.24 -9.69
CA LEU A 582 22.35 -23.12 -9.62
C LEU A 582 21.78 -22.17 -10.68
N ASN A 583 22.51 -21.10 -11.02
CA ASN A 583 22.11 -20.14 -12.05
C ASN A 583 23.30 -19.72 -12.93
N PRO A 584 23.70 -20.56 -13.91
CA PRO A 584 24.91 -20.33 -14.71
C PRO A 584 24.85 -19.11 -15.61
N SER A 585 23.64 -18.64 -15.97
CA SER A 585 23.44 -17.53 -16.90
C SER A 585 23.39 -16.17 -16.21
N ASN A 586 23.42 -16.10 -14.88
CA ASN A 586 23.34 -14.84 -14.15
C ASN A 586 24.53 -13.92 -14.48
N PRO A 587 24.32 -12.77 -15.15
CA PRO A 587 25.41 -11.93 -15.65
C PRO A 587 26.21 -11.29 -14.51
N SER A 588 25.54 -10.82 -13.45
CA SER A 588 26.16 -10.18 -12.28
C SER A 588 27.10 -11.14 -11.54
N ASN A 589 26.67 -12.38 -11.29
CA ASN A 589 27.51 -13.38 -10.63
C ASN A 589 28.68 -13.84 -11.50
N ARG A 590 28.52 -13.86 -12.83
CA ARG A 590 29.63 -14.12 -13.77
C ARG A 590 30.64 -12.98 -13.77
N LEU A 591 30.18 -11.73 -13.67
CA LEU A 591 31.06 -10.56 -13.51
C LEU A 591 31.86 -10.66 -12.20
N LYS A 592 31.20 -10.98 -11.08
CA LYS A 592 31.87 -11.25 -9.79
C LYS A 592 32.89 -12.38 -9.90
N TRP A 593 32.56 -13.45 -10.62
CA TRP A 593 33.48 -14.57 -10.82
C TRP A 593 34.72 -14.15 -11.61
N ALA A 594 34.57 -13.34 -12.65
CA ALA A 594 35.70 -12.79 -13.38
C ALA A 594 36.62 -11.96 -12.48
N GLN A 595 36.06 -11.15 -11.58
CA GLN A 595 36.87 -10.41 -10.59
C GLN A 595 37.65 -11.36 -9.67
N LEU A 596 37.03 -12.42 -9.16
CA LEU A 596 37.73 -13.41 -8.32
C LEU A 596 38.82 -14.17 -9.08
N LEU A 597 38.62 -14.45 -10.38
CA LEU A 597 39.64 -15.06 -11.25
C LEU A 597 40.85 -14.13 -11.46
N MET A 598 40.62 -12.83 -11.65
CA MET A 598 41.70 -11.85 -11.76
C MET A 598 42.51 -11.79 -10.46
N LEU A 599 41.82 -11.79 -9.31
CA LEU A 599 42.45 -11.77 -7.98
C LEU A 599 43.27 -13.03 -7.69
N SER A 600 42.92 -14.18 -8.28
CA SER A 600 43.70 -15.42 -8.17
C SER A 600 44.78 -15.57 -9.26
N GLY A 601 44.98 -14.56 -10.11
CA GLY A 601 45.97 -14.60 -11.19
C GLY A 601 45.55 -15.41 -12.43
N GLU A 602 44.30 -15.86 -12.51
CA GLU A 602 43.75 -16.62 -13.65
C GLU A 602 43.27 -15.70 -14.79
N MET A 603 44.18 -14.82 -15.24
CA MET A 603 43.87 -13.70 -16.14
C MET A 603 43.30 -14.15 -17.49
N ALA A 604 43.74 -15.28 -18.02
CA ALA A 604 43.24 -15.81 -19.30
C ALA A 604 41.75 -16.18 -19.23
N GLN A 605 41.33 -16.86 -18.17
CA GLN A 605 39.92 -17.24 -17.96
C GLN A 605 39.07 -16.00 -17.65
N ALA A 606 39.58 -15.07 -16.83
CA ALA A 606 38.89 -13.82 -16.53
C ALA A 606 38.61 -13.00 -17.81
N ARG A 607 39.61 -12.88 -18.70
CA ARG A 607 39.47 -12.16 -19.96
C ARG A 607 38.39 -12.78 -20.85
N GLN A 608 38.43 -14.10 -21.05
CA GLN A 608 37.44 -14.80 -21.85
C GLN A 608 36.02 -14.58 -21.30
N LEU A 609 35.87 -14.63 -19.97
CA LEU A 609 34.59 -14.41 -19.33
C LEU A 609 34.09 -12.96 -19.48
N LEU A 610 34.94 -11.96 -19.25
CA LEU A 610 34.57 -10.54 -19.41
C LEU A 610 34.21 -10.19 -20.85
N GLU A 611 34.95 -10.70 -21.83
CA GLU A 611 34.61 -10.54 -23.25
C GLU A 611 33.23 -11.14 -23.57
N SER A 612 32.90 -12.29 -22.99
CA SER A 612 31.58 -12.92 -23.16
C SER A 612 30.42 -12.11 -22.54
N LEU A 613 30.71 -11.23 -21.59
CA LEU A 613 29.71 -10.39 -20.91
C LEU A 613 29.51 -9.02 -21.59
N ARG A 614 30.36 -8.63 -22.54
CA ARG A 614 30.40 -7.28 -23.14
C ARG A 614 29.06 -6.79 -23.70
N THR A 615 28.27 -7.70 -24.29
CA THR A 615 26.97 -7.40 -24.90
C THR A 615 25.78 -7.64 -23.96
N GLY A 616 26.03 -8.10 -22.73
CA GLY A 616 25.00 -8.34 -21.73
C GLY A 616 24.40 -7.04 -21.19
N TYR A 617 23.13 -7.14 -20.77
CA TYR A 617 22.49 -6.08 -20.00
C TYR A 617 22.96 -6.12 -18.54
N PHE A 618 23.34 -4.97 -18.01
CA PHE A 618 23.77 -4.77 -16.63
C PHE A 618 23.14 -3.50 -16.06
N PRO A 619 22.86 -3.46 -14.74
CA PRO A 619 22.64 -2.21 -14.02
C PRO A 619 23.78 -1.22 -14.25
N ALA A 620 23.52 0.09 -14.16
CA ALA A 620 24.50 1.13 -14.52
C ALA A 620 25.85 0.98 -13.78
N GLU A 621 25.84 0.65 -12.49
CA GLU A 621 27.07 0.45 -11.70
C GLU A 621 27.85 -0.80 -12.12
N GLU A 622 27.17 -1.92 -12.35
CA GLU A 622 27.81 -3.14 -12.83
C GLU A 622 28.34 -2.97 -14.26
N ARG A 623 27.62 -2.20 -15.09
CA ARG A 623 28.06 -1.85 -16.45
C ARG A 623 29.36 -1.05 -16.40
N LYS A 624 29.40 -0.02 -15.55
CA LYS A 624 30.60 0.78 -15.31
C LYS A 624 31.77 -0.12 -14.85
N THR A 625 31.50 -1.02 -13.90
CA THR A 625 32.51 -1.97 -13.39
C THR A 625 33.03 -2.89 -14.51
N LEU A 626 32.16 -3.43 -15.34
CA LEU A 626 32.55 -4.26 -16.49
C LEU A 626 33.43 -3.48 -17.47
N ASP A 627 33.05 -2.24 -17.80
CA ASP A 627 33.81 -1.40 -18.72
C ASP A 627 35.19 -1.03 -18.16
N GLU A 628 35.30 -0.77 -16.84
CA GLU A 628 36.57 -0.55 -16.14
C GLU A 628 37.49 -1.78 -16.17
N LEU A 629 36.94 -2.98 -15.92
CA LEU A 629 37.71 -4.23 -15.96
C LEU A 629 38.20 -4.57 -17.38
N LEU A 630 37.35 -4.36 -18.40
CA LEU A 630 37.72 -4.53 -19.80
C LEU A 630 38.82 -3.53 -20.22
N ALA A 631 38.76 -2.29 -19.74
CA ALA A 631 39.80 -1.30 -19.98
C ALA A 631 41.13 -1.70 -19.32
N ALA A 632 41.11 -2.16 -18.07
CA ALA A 632 42.29 -2.61 -17.35
C ALA A 632 43.02 -3.78 -18.05
N LEU A 633 42.27 -4.74 -18.60
CA LEU A 633 42.83 -5.88 -19.33
C LEU A 633 43.51 -5.48 -20.66
N ASN A 634 43.03 -4.43 -21.32
CA ASN A 634 43.64 -3.90 -22.54
C ASN A 634 44.94 -3.13 -22.27
N MET A 635 45.13 -2.59 -21.07
CA MET A 635 46.38 -1.91 -20.66
C MET A 635 47.52 -2.89 -20.37
N THR A 636 47.23 -4.11 -19.92
CA THR A 636 48.23 -5.17 -19.66
C THR A 636 48.70 -5.93 -20.90
N ALA A 637 48.13 -5.65 -22.08
CA ALA A 637 48.46 -6.32 -23.35
C ALA A 637 49.49 -5.56 -24.22
N ARG A 638 50.24 -4.61 -23.64
CA ARG A 638 51.35 -3.90 -24.29
C ARG A 638 52.69 -4.22 -23.68
#